data_AF-A0A537KUQ6-F1
#
_entry.id   AF-A0A537KUQ6-F1
#
_cell.length_a   1.000
_cell.length_b   1.000
_cell.length_c   1.000
_cell.angle_alpha   90.00
_cell.angle_beta   90.00
_cell.angle_gamma   90.00
#
_symmetry.space_group_name_H-M   'P 1'
#
loop_
_entity.id
_entity.type
_entity.pdbx_description
1 polymer ?
#
loop_
_entity_poly.entity_id
_entity_poly.type
_entity_poly.pdbx_seq_one_letter_code
_entity_poly.pdbx_strand_id
1 'polypeptide(L)'
;MREQPRAALGPPKIYYFHPLLAGPLPSWRPHLDRIAGLGFTHVNIAPPFLPGAGGNVLLTDDFEKAHPLFEEAGSADELVAKISAACREFGLSLLIDIVLDRVARGGVMARSAPRWFREPETAPDAIDPRRGKLAADAADANFADPDAGPQLTAWWIDRLVRLAQAGAAGFRLLGLDHAPAPAIAGMLDAVRKESRQCRFLGWTPGIARDRLAALQRVGFDHVFGSTPWWDGRAPWFVEEYEALRRLAPVIGVAAAPFDGSASRWSGAASAADDHRRVLRTAAATGDGILVPMGFEFAAPHMLDAGNSRPEDFSSAQAEAELDLSGDIKAANALVDTLAALNLAGEMRQSTGPASPVTALLKADARDVRAACRGIVVLINPDDRPHPLPLSLDPLGPEAGAAFGHPQSLDGADVGAPLAPNEVRILSVEGTQPVVARTARNGRALTEAAKAPRIVIDRIEPRVEGGPFAVKRVVGQTATVEADVFTDGHDLLGVELLWRAADEKDWKRAPLNVLGNDRWRGTFTPTRIGRHLFTVEAWRDDFGTLCRDIKLKTEAGADIALELVEARQYLEAVRTHAVACNTTALGNALGVLAGDDPAASVTALTSPETRAAVAASQQRAFAAQHSPVMLDVERPQAEFASWYELFPRSQSGDPARHGTFDDVIARLPDIRAMGFDVLYFPPIHPIGRTNRKGRNNSLTPGPDDHGSPYAIGSDEGGHDAIHRQLGTLDDFRRLIAAARAHGLEIALDFAVQCSPDHPWLRAHPDWFRWRPDGSVKYAENPPKKYQDIVNVDFYAEGAIPGLWIALRDIVLFWADEGVRTFRVDNPHTKPLPFWQWMIADVRARHPDLVFLSEAFTRPKEMYRLAKLGFSQSYTYFTWRNHKQELTEYLTELTTTDVREFFRPHFFVNTPDINPYF
;
A
#
# COMPACT_ATOMS: atom_id res chain seq x y z
N MET A 1 -40.40 -31.98 -18.71
CA MET A 1 -41.36 -31.44 -17.74
C MET A 1 -40.58 -30.54 -16.80
N ARG A 2 -40.84 -29.23 -16.77
CA ARG A 2 -40.19 -28.30 -15.83
C ARG A 2 -40.73 -28.61 -14.43
N GLU A 3 -39.86 -28.94 -13.48
CA GLU A 3 -40.22 -29.10 -12.07
C GLU A 3 -40.84 -27.80 -11.56
N GLN A 4 -42.04 -27.88 -10.98
CA GLN A 4 -42.60 -26.77 -10.22
C GLN A 4 -41.71 -26.52 -8.99
N PRO A 5 -41.35 -25.26 -8.69
CA PRO A 5 -40.57 -24.96 -7.50
C PRO A 5 -41.33 -25.38 -6.23
N ARG A 6 -40.64 -26.10 -5.33
CA ARG A 6 -41.11 -26.37 -3.95
C ARG A 6 -41.55 -25.04 -3.33
N ALA A 7 -42.76 -24.98 -2.77
CA ALA A 7 -43.20 -23.80 -2.02
C ALA A 7 -42.15 -23.47 -0.95
N ALA A 8 -41.65 -22.23 -0.96
CA ALA A 8 -40.59 -21.78 -0.06
C ALA A 8 -41.12 -21.74 1.39
N LEU A 9 -41.05 -22.87 2.07
CA LEU A 9 -41.17 -22.96 3.52
C LEU A 9 -40.00 -22.15 4.12
N GLY A 10 -40.31 -21.15 4.95
CA GLY A 10 -39.34 -20.22 5.54
C GLY A 10 -38.17 -20.86 6.30
N PRO A 11 -37.22 -20.05 6.81
CA PRO A 11 -36.04 -20.56 7.50
C PRO A 11 -36.44 -21.46 8.69
N PRO A 12 -35.81 -22.63 8.88
CA PRO A 12 -36.17 -23.53 9.97
C PRO A 12 -35.80 -22.90 11.32
N LYS A 13 -36.84 -22.60 12.10
CA LYS A 13 -36.73 -22.20 13.51
C LYS A 13 -37.13 -23.40 14.35
N ILE A 14 -36.14 -24.12 14.85
CA ILE A 14 -36.28 -25.43 15.47
C ILE A 14 -36.15 -25.32 16.99
N TYR A 15 -37.18 -25.77 17.70
CA TYR A 15 -37.09 -26.02 19.12
C TYR A 15 -36.80 -27.51 19.36
N TYR A 16 -35.69 -27.84 20.00
CA TYR A 16 -35.38 -29.22 20.35
C TYR A 16 -36.11 -29.60 21.63
N PHE A 17 -37.14 -30.43 21.50
CA PHE A 17 -38.10 -30.77 22.54
C PHE A 17 -37.85 -32.19 23.05
N HIS A 18 -37.55 -32.34 24.35
CA HIS A 18 -37.20 -33.64 24.91
C HIS A 18 -38.45 -34.35 25.45
N PRO A 19 -38.88 -35.48 24.85
CA PRO A 19 -40.12 -36.15 25.24
C PRO A 19 -40.17 -36.60 26.71
N LEU A 20 -39.04 -36.95 27.31
CA LEU A 20 -38.99 -37.39 28.72
C LEU A 20 -39.27 -36.24 29.70
N LEU A 21 -38.83 -35.03 29.38
CA LEU A 21 -39.08 -33.83 30.19
C LEU A 21 -40.49 -33.27 30.01
N ALA A 22 -41.11 -33.54 28.86
CA ALA A 22 -42.47 -33.11 28.59
C ALA A 22 -43.52 -33.98 29.31
N GLY A 23 -43.17 -35.23 29.66
CA GLY A 23 -44.08 -36.21 30.22
C GLY A 23 -45.00 -36.86 29.18
N PRO A 24 -46.10 -37.51 29.61
CA PRO A 24 -47.02 -38.21 28.71
C PRO A 24 -47.71 -37.22 27.75
N LEU A 25 -48.17 -37.70 26.58
CA LEU A 25 -48.66 -36.82 25.51
C LEU A 25 -49.73 -35.76 25.94
N PRO A 26 -50.68 -36.05 26.85
CA PRO A 26 -51.63 -35.04 27.32
C PRO A 26 -50.99 -33.80 27.98
N SER A 27 -49.80 -33.92 28.57
CA SER A 27 -49.08 -32.77 29.18
C SER A 27 -48.35 -31.91 28.16
N TRP A 28 -48.35 -32.25 26.86
CA TRP A 28 -47.57 -31.52 25.86
C TRP A 28 -48.22 -30.21 25.41
N ARG A 29 -49.55 -30.05 25.50
CA ARG A 29 -50.24 -28.87 24.97
C ARG A 29 -49.68 -27.53 25.49
N PRO A 30 -49.45 -27.33 26.81
CA PRO A 30 -48.85 -26.09 27.31
C PRO A 30 -47.44 -25.84 26.79
N HIS A 31 -46.64 -26.90 26.58
CA HIS A 31 -45.32 -26.78 25.99
C HIS A 31 -45.38 -26.36 24.52
N LEU A 32 -46.26 -26.99 23.73
CA LEU A 32 -46.42 -26.66 22.31
C LEU A 32 -46.93 -25.23 22.09
N ASP A 33 -47.88 -24.78 22.93
CA ASP A 33 -48.34 -23.38 22.93
C ASP A 33 -47.20 -22.41 23.23
N ARG A 34 -46.39 -22.72 24.26
CA ARG A 34 -45.20 -21.92 24.58
C ARG A 34 -44.21 -21.88 23.41
N ILE A 35 -43.88 -23.02 22.83
CA ILE A 35 -42.93 -23.12 21.71
C ILE A 35 -43.40 -22.31 20.51
N ALA A 36 -44.68 -22.40 20.16
CA ALA A 36 -45.28 -21.57 19.11
C ALA A 36 -45.23 -20.07 19.48
N GLY A 37 -45.55 -19.74 20.73
CA GLY A 37 -45.48 -18.37 21.27
C GLY A 37 -44.07 -17.77 21.31
N LEU A 38 -43.03 -18.61 21.33
CA LEU A 38 -41.62 -18.22 21.19
C LEU A 38 -41.20 -17.97 19.72
N GLY A 39 -42.08 -18.27 18.75
CA GLY A 39 -41.85 -18.00 17.33
C GLY A 39 -41.16 -19.14 16.57
N PHE A 40 -41.08 -20.34 17.15
CA PHE A 40 -40.57 -21.52 16.44
C PHE A 40 -41.59 -22.06 15.43
N THR A 41 -41.08 -22.71 14.40
CA THR A 41 -41.89 -23.31 13.32
C THR A 41 -41.82 -24.83 13.33
N HIS A 42 -40.80 -25.39 13.98
CA HIS A 42 -40.55 -26.82 14.04
C HIS A 42 -40.27 -27.24 15.49
N VAL A 43 -40.77 -28.42 15.83
CA VAL A 43 -40.43 -29.14 17.06
C VAL A 43 -39.62 -30.35 16.66
N ASN A 44 -38.38 -30.44 17.10
CA ASN A 44 -37.54 -31.61 16.88
C ASN A 44 -37.45 -32.45 18.15
N ILE A 45 -37.89 -33.70 18.09
CA ILE A 45 -37.87 -34.60 19.24
C ILE A 45 -36.76 -35.64 19.14
N ALA A 46 -36.27 -36.06 20.30
CA ALA A 46 -35.48 -37.29 20.41
C ALA A 46 -36.31 -38.51 19.92
N PRO A 47 -35.66 -39.63 19.56
CA PRO A 47 -36.39 -40.81 19.07
C PRO A 47 -37.48 -41.24 20.08
N PRO A 48 -38.77 -41.25 19.69
CA PRO A 48 -39.89 -41.57 20.59
C PRO A 48 -40.12 -43.09 20.74
N PHE A 49 -39.12 -43.89 20.41
CA PHE A 49 -39.20 -45.34 20.30
C PHE A 49 -38.75 -46.03 21.58
N LEU A 50 -38.99 -47.34 21.69
CA LEU A 50 -38.53 -48.14 22.83
C LEU A 50 -36.99 -48.06 22.93
N PRO A 51 -36.42 -47.53 24.03
CA PRO A 51 -34.98 -47.45 24.22
C PRO A 51 -34.43 -48.77 24.78
N GLY A 52 -33.12 -48.94 24.73
CA GLY A 52 -32.44 -50.07 25.39
C GLY A 52 -32.59 -50.06 26.92
N ALA A 53 -32.09 -51.11 27.58
CA ALA A 53 -32.18 -51.27 29.03
C ALA A 53 -31.58 -50.09 29.84
N GLY A 54 -30.65 -49.33 29.26
CA GLY A 54 -30.07 -48.12 29.86
C GLY A 54 -30.95 -46.86 29.77
N GLY A 55 -32.14 -46.94 29.16
CA GLY A 55 -33.11 -45.84 29.06
C GLY A 55 -32.72 -44.70 28.12
N ASN A 56 -31.56 -44.77 27.45
CA ASN A 56 -31.07 -43.72 26.57
C ASN A 56 -31.90 -43.63 25.27
N VAL A 57 -32.60 -42.52 25.06
CA VAL A 57 -33.49 -42.31 23.91
C VAL A 57 -32.77 -42.28 22.56
N LEU A 58 -31.46 -42.03 22.54
CA LEU A 58 -30.65 -42.07 21.31
C LEU A 58 -30.17 -43.50 20.97
N LEU A 59 -30.44 -44.48 21.85
CA LEU A 59 -30.15 -45.90 21.65
C LEU A 59 -31.47 -46.67 21.61
N THR A 60 -32.09 -46.69 20.43
CA THR A 60 -33.34 -47.42 20.20
C THR A 60 -33.12 -48.93 20.23
N ASP A 61 -33.97 -49.64 20.97
CA ASP A 61 -34.04 -51.11 21.03
C ASP A 61 -34.95 -51.66 19.92
N ASP A 62 -36.16 -51.08 19.80
CA ASP A 62 -37.20 -51.49 18.86
C ASP A 62 -37.88 -50.25 18.25
N PHE A 63 -37.69 -50.05 16.94
CA PHE A 63 -38.24 -48.91 16.20
C PHE A 63 -39.74 -49.03 15.90
N GLU A 64 -40.35 -50.21 16.08
CA GLU A 64 -41.77 -50.44 15.86
C GLU A 64 -42.61 -50.13 17.11
N LYS A 65 -41.99 -50.06 18.28
CA LYS A 65 -42.66 -49.82 19.56
C LYS A 65 -42.48 -48.39 20.05
N ALA A 66 -43.56 -47.83 20.60
CA ALA A 66 -43.52 -46.56 21.30
C ALA A 66 -42.71 -46.65 22.59
N HIS A 67 -42.10 -45.55 23.01
CA HIS A 67 -41.46 -45.42 24.32
C HIS A 67 -42.50 -45.67 25.45
N PRO A 68 -42.17 -46.40 26.53
CA PRO A 68 -43.11 -46.76 27.59
C PRO A 68 -43.82 -45.58 28.27
N LEU A 69 -43.20 -44.39 28.28
CA LEU A 69 -43.81 -43.13 28.73
C LEU A 69 -45.16 -42.82 28.04
N PHE A 70 -45.40 -43.37 26.85
CA PHE A 70 -46.59 -43.14 26.04
C PHE A 70 -47.49 -44.38 25.98
N GLU A 71 -47.85 -44.94 27.16
CA GLU A 71 -48.63 -46.18 27.35
C GLU A 71 -49.90 -46.31 26.49
N GLU A 72 -50.44 -45.19 25.98
CA GLU A 72 -51.63 -45.12 25.11
C GLU A 72 -51.37 -45.39 23.60
N ALA A 73 -50.12 -45.54 23.16
CA ALA A 73 -49.78 -45.80 21.76
C ALA A 73 -49.28 -47.25 21.59
N GLY A 74 -50.00 -48.06 20.82
CA GLY A 74 -49.66 -49.47 20.62
C GLY A 74 -48.45 -49.67 19.70
N SER A 75 -48.25 -48.76 18.74
CA SER A 75 -47.11 -48.76 17.80
C SER A 75 -46.42 -47.38 17.72
N ALA A 76 -45.17 -47.38 17.26
CA ALA A 76 -44.41 -46.15 17.02
C ALA A 76 -45.07 -45.24 15.95
N ASP A 77 -45.73 -45.82 14.95
CA ASP A 77 -46.38 -45.06 13.87
C ASP A 77 -47.62 -44.32 14.38
N GLU A 78 -48.42 -44.97 15.23
CA GLU A 78 -49.55 -44.33 15.92
C GLU A 78 -49.09 -43.19 16.84
N LEU A 79 -48.00 -43.41 17.58
CA LEU A 79 -47.43 -42.37 18.45
C LEU A 79 -47.02 -41.14 17.64
N VAL A 80 -46.30 -41.34 16.54
CA VAL A 80 -45.86 -40.25 15.66
C VAL A 80 -47.05 -39.52 15.04
N ALA A 81 -48.11 -40.23 14.66
CA ALA A 81 -49.34 -39.61 14.18
C ALA A 81 -50.03 -38.74 15.23
N LYS A 82 -50.11 -39.21 16.48
CA LYS A 82 -50.66 -38.45 17.60
C LYS A 82 -49.80 -37.21 17.92
N ILE A 83 -48.48 -37.35 18.00
CA ILE A 83 -47.55 -36.24 18.24
C ILE A 83 -47.67 -35.20 17.11
N SER A 84 -47.65 -35.66 15.86
CA SER A 84 -47.74 -34.81 14.68
C SER A 84 -49.07 -34.03 14.65
N ALA A 85 -50.18 -34.67 15.02
CA ALA A 85 -51.46 -34.00 15.18
C ALA A 85 -51.41 -32.91 16.26
N ALA A 86 -50.83 -33.21 17.44
CA ALA A 86 -50.68 -32.24 18.51
C ALA A 86 -49.82 -31.03 18.08
N CYS A 87 -48.70 -31.24 17.37
CA CYS A 87 -47.88 -30.14 16.84
C CYS A 87 -48.65 -29.27 15.84
N ARG A 88 -49.44 -29.88 14.94
CA ARG A 88 -50.21 -29.14 13.93
C ARG A 88 -51.27 -28.22 14.53
N GLU A 89 -51.87 -28.57 15.68
CA GLU A 89 -52.82 -27.69 16.37
C GLU A 89 -52.23 -26.32 16.72
N PHE A 90 -50.91 -26.24 16.90
CA PHE A 90 -50.17 -25.01 17.22
C PHE A 90 -49.36 -24.48 16.02
N GLY A 91 -49.59 -25.01 14.81
CA GLY A 91 -48.87 -24.59 13.60
C GLY A 91 -47.40 -25.06 13.54
N LEU A 92 -47.02 -26.04 14.36
CA LEU A 92 -45.65 -26.56 14.44
C LEU A 92 -45.48 -27.81 13.57
N SER A 93 -44.33 -27.91 12.90
CA SER A 93 -43.94 -29.08 12.12
C SER A 93 -43.09 -30.05 12.96
N LEU A 94 -43.45 -31.34 12.97
CA LEU A 94 -42.72 -32.36 13.71
C LEU A 94 -41.47 -32.82 12.95
N LEU A 95 -40.31 -32.71 13.59
CA LEU A 95 -39.05 -33.32 13.18
C LEU A 95 -38.66 -34.41 14.20
N ILE A 96 -38.06 -35.50 13.72
CA ILE A 96 -37.65 -36.61 14.57
C ILE A 96 -36.16 -36.88 14.36
N ASP A 97 -35.42 -37.03 15.46
CA ASP A 97 -34.04 -37.51 15.44
C ASP A 97 -33.98 -38.97 14.97
N ILE A 98 -33.10 -39.23 14.03
CA ILE A 98 -32.81 -40.57 13.53
C ILE A 98 -31.31 -40.81 13.64
N VAL A 99 -30.92 -41.77 14.49
CA VAL A 99 -29.53 -42.19 14.68
C VAL A 99 -29.25 -43.33 13.71
N LEU A 100 -28.48 -43.05 12.66
CA LEU A 100 -28.27 -44.00 11.56
C LEU A 100 -27.19 -45.04 11.85
N ASP A 101 -26.21 -44.68 12.68
CA ASP A 101 -24.96 -45.43 12.84
C ASP A 101 -24.95 -46.39 14.02
N ARG A 102 -25.98 -46.40 14.88
CA ARG A 102 -26.03 -47.27 16.07
C ARG A 102 -27.42 -47.52 16.61
N VAL A 103 -27.55 -48.62 17.36
CA VAL A 103 -28.76 -49.02 18.12
C VAL A 103 -28.36 -49.51 19.51
N ALA A 104 -29.34 -49.78 20.39
CA ALA A 104 -29.06 -50.35 21.71
C ALA A 104 -28.38 -51.72 21.61
N ARG A 105 -27.25 -51.89 22.32
CA ARG A 105 -26.53 -53.16 22.39
C ARG A 105 -27.44 -54.24 22.93
N GLY A 106 -27.51 -55.35 22.20
CA GLY A 106 -28.31 -56.49 22.60
C GLY A 106 -29.82 -56.24 22.56
N GLY A 107 -30.31 -55.14 22.00
CA GLY A 107 -31.74 -54.87 21.83
C GLY A 107 -32.41 -55.70 20.73
N VAL A 108 -33.73 -55.59 20.57
CA VAL A 108 -34.51 -56.34 19.56
C VAL A 108 -33.93 -56.16 18.17
N MET A 109 -33.69 -54.92 17.75
CA MET A 109 -33.14 -54.60 16.42
C MET A 109 -31.74 -55.20 16.19
N ALA A 110 -30.86 -55.11 17.19
CA ALA A 110 -29.51 -55.68 17.12
C ALA A 110 -29.54 -57.23 17.05
N ARG A 111 -30.47 -57.87 17.77
CA ARG A 111 -30.61 -59.34 17.80
C ARG A 111 -31.34 -59.91 16.58
N SER A 112 -32.31 -59.18 16.02
CA SER A 112 -33.11 -59.65 14.89
C SER A 112 -32.34 -59.69 13.58
N ALA A 113 -31.29 -58.86 13.43
CA ALA A 113 -30.44 -58.83 12.25
C ALA A 113 -28.95 -58.70 12.63
N PRO A 114 -28.31 -59.79 13.13
CA PRO A 114 -26.95 -59.73 13.69
C PRO A 114 -25.85 -59.32 12.70
N ARG A 115 -26.09 -59.43 11.39
CA ARG A 115 -25.14 -58.96 10.36
C ARG A 115 -25.23 -57.45 10.11
N TRP A 116 -26.37 -56.84 10.43
CA TRP A 116 -26.61 -55.40 10.24
C TRP A 116 -25.88 -54.55 11.27
N PHE A 117 -25.49 -55.13 12.41
CA PHE A 117 -24.80 -54.42 13.49
C PHE A 117 -23.54 -55.18 13.91
N ARG A 118 -22.49 -54.45 14.27
CA ARG A 118 -21.25 -54.97 14.83
C ARG A 118 -21.20 -54.65 16.31
N GLU A 119 -20.66 -55.59 17.10
CA GLU A 119 -20.24 -55.25 18.44
C GLU A 119 -18.95 -54.41 18.38
N PRO A 120 -18.80 -53.38 19.23
CA PRO A 120 -17.55 -52.64 19.33
C PRO A 120 -16.39 -53.59 19.62
N GLU A 121 -15.34 -53.56 18.79
CA GLU A 121 -14.12 -54.33 19.06
C GLU A 121 -13.54 -53.90 20.42
N THR A 122 -13.41 -54.86 21.35
CA THR A 122 -12.63 -54.64 22.57
C THR A 122 -11.15 -54.57 22.19
N ALA A 123 -10.67 -53.41 21.78
CA ALA A 123 -9.24 -53.13 21.71
C ALA A 123 -8.67 -53.03 23.15
N PRO A 124 -7.56 -53.70 23.51
CA PRO A 124 -7.02 -53.69 24.88
C PRO A 124 -6.48 -52.35 25.39
N ASP A 125 -6.47 -51.27 24.59
CA ASP A 125 -5.81 -49.99 24.92
C ASP A 125 -6.71 -48.74 24.78
N ALA A 126 -8.01 -48.82 25.09
CA ALA A 126 -8.89 -47.65 24.97
C ALA A 126 -9.91 -47.51 26.12
N ILE A 127 -9.42 -47.21 27.33
CA ILE A 127 -10.13 -46.22 28.16
C ILE A 127 -9.75 -44.86 27.55
N ASP A 128 -10.32 -44.51 26.39
CA ASP A 128 -10.31 -43.13 25.94
C ASP A 128 -11.39 -42.40 26.77
N PRO A 129 -11.03 -41.52 27.71
CA PRO A 129 -12.00 -40.78 28.53
C PRO A 129 -12.92 -39.86 27.70
N ARG A 130 -12.67 -39.70 26.38
CA ARG A 130 -13.52 -38.98 25.43
C ARG A 130 -14.61 -39.87 24.80
N ARG A 131 -14.47 -41.20 24.83
CA ARG A 131 -15.53 -42.14 24.45
C ARG A 131 -16.42 -42.39 25.67
N GLY A 132 -17.42 -41.52 25.86
CA GLY A 132 -18.34 -41.59 26.99
C GLY A 132 -19.15 -42.90 27.08
N LYS A 133 -19.93 -43.05 28.17
CA LYS A 133 -20.81 -44.22 28.46
C LYS A 133 -21.64 -44.73 27.27
N LEU A 134 -22.02 -43.84 26.33
CA LEU A 134 -22.77 -44.19 25.12
C LEU A 134 -22.11 -45.25 24.23
N ALA A 135 -20.77 -45.32 24.17
CA ALA A 135 -20.06 -46.29 23.32
C ALA A 135 -20.10 -47.72 23.89
N ALA A 136 -20.29 -47.88 25.21
CA ALA A 136 -20.36 -49.19 25.85
C ALA A 136 -21.70 -49.89 25.59
N ASP A 137 -22.80 -49.13 25.54
CA ASP A 137 -24.16 -49.65 25.44
C ASP A 137 -24.73 -49.64 24.00
N ALA A 138 -23.89 -49.39 22.99
CA ALA A 138 -24.28 -49.31 21.58
C ALA A 138 -23.79 -50.51 20.74
N ALA A 139 -24.52 -50.84 19.68
CA ALA A 139 -24.08 -51.70 18.57
C ALA A 139 -24.05 -50.89 17.27
N ASP A 140 -22.94 -50.92 16.54
CA ASP A 140 -22.66 -50.03 15.40
C ASP A 140 -23.20 -50.60 14.08
N ALA A 141 -23.81 -49.76 13.24
CA ALA A 141 -24.36 -50.15 11.95
C ALA A 141 -23.28 -50.60 10.96
N ASN A 142 -23.48 -51.78 10.36
CA ASN A 142 -22.55 -52.43 9.45
C ASN A 142 -22.83 -52.09 7.97
N PHE A 143 -22.73 -50.82 7.59
CA PHE A 143 -22.97 -50.43 6.19
C PHE A 143 -21.89 -50.92 5.21
N ALA A 144 -20.72 -51.32 5.70
CA ALA A 144 -19.61 -51.78 4.86
C ALA A 144 -19.75 -53.24 4.40
N ASP A 145 -20.67 -54.00 4.99
CA ASP A 145 -20.95 -55.38 4.57
C ASP A 145 -21.77 -55.39 3.26
N PRO A 146 -21.31 -56.10 2.21
CA PRO A 146 -21.94 -56.08 0.89
C PRO A 146 -23.40 -56.54 0.85
N ASP A 147 -23.81 -57.42 1.78
CA ASP A 147 -25.16 -57.97 1.83
C ASP A 147 -26.02 -57.23 2.86
N ALA A 148 -25.46 -56.95 4.04
CA ALA A 148 -26.18 -56.31 5.14
C ALA A 148 -26.39 -54.81 4.92
N GLY A 149 -25.43 -54.10 4.31
CA GLY A 149 -25.53 -52.65 4.07
C GLY A 149 -26.73 -52.23 3.20
N PRO A 150 -26.95 -52.86 2.02
CA PRO A 150 -28.13 -52.60 1.20
C PRO A 150 -29.45 -52.97 1.88
N GLN A 151 -29.48 -54.08 2.64
CA GLN A 151 -30.68 -54.50 3.38
C GLN A 151 -31.05 -53.52 4.49
N LEU A 152 -30.06 -53.08 5.27
CA LEU A 152 -30.23 -52.06 6.30
C LEU A 152 -30.70 -50.73 5.68
N THR A 153 -30.16 -50.37 4.51
CA THR A 153 -30.59 -49.18 3.77
C THR A 153 -32.06 -49.28 3.33
N ALA A 154 -32.47 -50.42 2.79
CA ALA A 154 -33.86 -50.66 2.39
C ALA A 154 -34.82 -50.64 3.59
N TRP A 155 -34.41 -51.18 4.73
CA TRP A 155 -35.19 -51.12 5.97
C TRP A 155 -35.35 -49.69 6.47
N TRP A 156 -34.28 -48.89 6.47
CA TRP A 156 -34.36 -47.47 6.82
C TRP A 156 -35.28 -46.70 5.88
N ILE A 157 -35.28 -47.00 4.57
CA ILE A 157 -36.22 -46.41 3.62
C ILE A 157 -37.66 -46.69 4.04
N ASP A 158 -38.03 -47.95 4.28
CA ASP A 158 -39.38 -48.32 4.71
C ASP A 158 -39.78 -47.58 6.00
N ARG A 159 -38.92 -47.62 7.02
CA ARG A 159 -39.18 -46.99 8.31
C ARG A 159 -39.40 -45.48 8.17
N LEU A 160 -38.53 -44.79 7.44
CA LEU A 160 -38.63 -43.35 7.22
C LEU A 160 -39.87 -42.98 6.39
N VAL A 161 -40.24 -43.79 5.39
CA VAL A 161 -41.48 -43.60 4.63
C VAL A 161 -42.70 -43.73 5.53
N ARG A 162 -42.77 -44.79 6.36
CA ARG A 162 -43.89 -44.98 7.30
C ARG A 162 -44.00 -43.86 8.32
N LEU A 163 -42.88 -43.40 8.87
CA LEU A 163 -42.86 -42.24 9.78
C LEU A 163 -43.31 -40.95 9.10
N ALA A 164 -42.90 -40.71 7.85
CA ALA A 164 -43.36 -39.56 7.07
C ALA A 164 -44.86 -39.64 6.76
N GLN A 165 -45.39 -40.83 6.44
CA GLN A 165 -46.82 -41.08 6.22
C GLN A 165 -47.63 -40.92 7.51
N ALA A 166 -47.07 -41.29 8.66
CA ALA A 166 -47.63 -41.02 9.98
C ALA A 166 -47.65 -39.51 10.31
N GLY A 167 -46.99 -38.66 9.52
CA GLY A 167 -47.07 -37.21 9.64
C GLY A 167 -45.81 -36.54 10.16
N ALA A 168 -44.66 -37.23 10.25
CA ALA A 168 -43.39 -36.55 10.47
C ALA A 168 -43.10 -35.62 9.28
N ALA A 169 -42.89 -34.33 9.57
CA ALA A 169 -42.57 -33.33 8.55
C ALA A 169 -41.12 -33.44 8.05
N GLY A 170 -40.26 -34.11 8.81
CA GLY A 170 -38.87 -34.36 8.45
C GLY A 170 -38.08 -35.08 9.52
N PHE A 171 -36.80 -35.27 9.22
CA PHE A 171 -35.86 -36.02 10.06
C PHE A 171 -34.56 -35.25 10.23
N ARG A 172 -34.04 -35.22 11.47
CA ARG A 172 -32.66 -34.83 11.74
C ARG A 172 -31.82 -36.10 11.81
N LEU A 173 -30.86 -36.24 10.90
CA LEU A 173 -30.03 -37.43 10.76
C LEU A 173 -28.74 -37.26 11.56
N LEU A 174 -28.49 -38.18 12.49
CA LEU A 174 -27.28 -38.28 13.31
C LEU A 174 -26.44 -39.48 12.85
N GLY A 175 -25.14 -39.47 13.14
CA GLY A 175 -24.24 -40.58 12.79
C GLY A 175 -23.69 -40.54 11.36
N LEU A 176 -23.62 -39.35 10.75
CA LEU A 176 -23.21 -39.17 9.35
C LEU A 176 -21.72 -39.50 9.09
N ASP A 177 -20.91 -39.57 10.15
CA ASP A 177 -19.50 -39.98 10.09
C ASP A 177 -19.33 -41.42 9.63
N HIS A 178 -20.24 -42.31 10.04
CA HIS A 178 -20.12 -43.75 9.82
C HIS A 178 -21.01 -44.27 8.69
N ALA A 179 -22.16 -43.63 8.42
CA ALA A 179 -23.09 -44.04 7.38
C ALA A 179 -22.61 -43.60 5.96
N PRO A 180 -22.48 -44.49 4.95
CA PRO A 180 -21.97 -44.11 3.62
C PRO A 180 -22.86 -43.09 2.88
N ALA A 181 -22.23 -42.10 2.24
CA ALA A 181 -22.94 -41.05 1.52
C ALA A 181 -23.93 -41.56 0.45
N PRO A 182 -23.62 -42.60 -0.36
CA PRO A 182 -24.58 -43.16 -1.31
C PRO A 182 -25.81 -43.80 -0.64
N ALA A 183 -25.63 -44.42 0.53
CA ALA A 183 -26.74 -45.02 1.27
C ALA A 183 -27.69 -43.94 1.78
N ILE A 184 -27.14 -42.86 2.37
CA ILE A 184 -27.93 -41.72 2.84
C ILE A 184 -28.67 -41.04 1.67
N ALA A 185 -27.98 -40.79 0.55
CA ALA A 185 -28.59 -40.20 -0.65
C ALA A 185 -29.76 -41.06 -1.16
N GLY A 186 -29.58 -42.38 -1.22
CA GLY A 186 -30.63 -43.33 -1.60
C GLY A 186 -31.84 -43.29 -0.66
N MET A 187 -31.62 -43.15 0.66
CA MET A 187 -32.69 -43.00 1.64
C MET A 187 -33.50 -41.73 1.39
N LEU A 188 -32.82 -40.58 1.25
CA LEU A 188 -33.44 -39.28 0.99
C LEU A 188 -34.29 -39.30 -0.29
N ASP A 189 -33.74 -39.82 -1.39
CA ASP A 189 -34.43 -39.88 -2.67
C ASP A 189 -35.66 -40.78 -2.64
N ALA A 190 -35.56 -41.94 -1.97
CA ALA A 190 -36.68 -42.87 -1.86
C ALA A 190 -37.83 -42.28 -1.02
N VAL A 191 -37.53 -41.68 0.13
CA VAL A 191 -38.56 -41.06 0.98
C VAL A 191 -39.21 -39.87 0.28
N ARG A 192 -38.43 -39.04 -0.44
CA ARG A 192 -38.97 -37.88 -1.17
C ARG A 192 -39.88 -38.25 -2.34
N LYS A 193 -39.72 -39.44 -2.93
CA LYS A 193 -40.65 -39.95 -3.95
C LYS A 193 -42.04 -40.17 -3.37
N GLU A 194 -42.12 -40.71 -2.16
CA GLU A 194 -43.37 -41.01 -1.46
C GLU A 194 -43.94 -39.81 -0.68
N SER A 195 -43.06 -38.94 -0.14
CA SER A 195 -43.42 -37.75 0.61
C SER A 195 -42.55 -36.55 0.21
N ARG A 196 -42.98 -35.83 -0.82
CA ARG A 196 -42.23 -34.68 -1.39
C ARG A 196 -42.00 -33.52 -0.41
N GLN A 197 -42.82 -33.41 0.63
CA GLN A 197 -42.74 -32.35 1.63
C GLN A 197 -41.77 -32.69 2.79
N CYS A 198 -41.30 -33.94 2.88
CA CYS A 198 -40.40 -34.38 3.93
C CYS A 198 -39.02 -33.67 3.83
N ARG A 199 -38.55 -33.16 4.98
CA ARG A 199 -37.25 -32.48 5.14
C ARG A 199 -36.20 -33.42 5.74
N PHE A 200 -34.96 -33.28 5.30
CA PHE A 200 -33.80 -33.99 5.84
C PHE A 200 -32.74 -33.00 6.28
N LEU A 201 -32.45 -32.99 7.59
CA LEU A 201 -31.47 -32.10 8.21
C LEU A 201 -30.28 -32.94 8.67
N GLY A 202 -29.07 -32.67 8.17
CA GLY A 202 -27.88 -33.44 8.52
C GLY A 202 -27.15 -32.84 9.72
N TRP A 203 -27.05 -33.56 10.85
CA TRP A 203 -26.25 -33.12 12.00
C TRP A 203 -24.76 -33.23 11.69
N THR A 204 -24.12 -32.08 11.46
CA THR A 204 -22.72 -31.94 11.03
C THR A 204 -21.69 -31.50 12.08
N PRO A 205 -22.05 -31.00 13.27
CA PRO A 205 -21.05 -30.72 14.29
C PRO A 205 -20.23 -31.96 14.66
N GLY A 206 -18.91 -31.80 14.73
CA GLY A 206 -17.96 -32.87 15.05
C GLY A 206 -17.51 -33.75 13.87
N ILE A 207 -18.08 -33.55 12.67
CA ILE A 207 -17.70 -34.32 11.47
C ILE A 207 -16.33 -33.86 10.93
N ALA A 208 -15.49 -34.81 10.54
CA ALA A 208 -14.18 -34.53 9.94
C ALA A 208 -14.31 -33.83 8.56
N ARG A 209 -13.35 -32.95 8.22
CA ARG A 209 -13.44 -32.11 7.00
C ARG A 209 -13.44 -32.92 5.69
N ASP A 210 -12.64 -33.97 5.62
CA ASP A 210 -12.60 -34.91 4.50
C ASP A 210 -13.94 -35.63 4.33
N ARG A 211 -14.60 -35.95 5.45
CA ARG A 211 -15.92 -36.56 5.46
C ARG A 211 -17.01 -35.62 4.95
N LEU A 212 -16.97 -34.33 5.30
CA LEU A 212 -17.91 -33.32 4.76
C LEU A 212 -17.88 -33.26 3.23
N ALA A 213 -16.71 -33.39 2.61
CA ALA A 213 -16.58 -33.40 1.15
C ALA A 213 -17.37 -34.55 0.50
N ALA A 214 -17.38 -35.74 1.12
CA ALA A 214 -18.13 -36.90 0.63
C ALA A 214 -19.67 -36.69 0.70
N LEU A 215 -20.15 -35.80 1.57
CA LEU A 215 -21.57 -35.54 1.79
C LEU A 215 -22.17 -34.47 0.86
N GLN A 216 -21.36 -33.75 0.07
CA GLN A 216 -21.81 -32.63 -0.77
C GLN A 216 -22.94 -32.96 -1.76
N ARG A 217 -23.05 -34.22 -2.20
CA ARG A 217 -24.05 -34.67 -3.19
C ARG A 217 -25.22 -35.45 -2.58
N VAL A 218 -25.32 -35.52 -1.25
CA VAL A 218 -26.37 -36.28 -0.56
C VAL A 218 -27.74 -35.59 -0.67
N GLY A 219 -27.76 -34.26 -0.78
CA GLY A 219 -28.99 -33.49 -0.99
C GLY A 219 -29.77 -33.18 0.28
N PHE A 220 -29.10 -32.90 1.40
CA PHE A 220 -29.74 -32.38 2.62
C PHE A 220 -30.49 -31.08 2.35
N ASP A 221 -31.60 -30.85 3.08
CA ASP A 221 -32.31 -29.58 3.01
C ASP A 221 -31.57 -28.51 3.83
N HIS A 222 -31.00 -28.86 4.99
CA HIS A 222 -30.10 -28.02 5.78
C HIS A 222 -29.06 -28.86 6.53
N VAL A 223 -27.99 -28.24 7.00
CA VAL A 223 -26.96 -28.80 7.90
C VAL A 223 -26.77 -27.90 9.13
N PHE A 224 -26.01 -28.31 10.14
CA PHE A 224 -25.88 -27.57 11.40
C PHE A 224 -24.45 -27.08 11.66
N GLY A 225 -24.29 -25.80 12.01
CA GLY A 225 -22.98 -25.22 12.36
C GLY A 225 -22.56 -25.52 13.80
N SER A 226 -21.28 -25.30 14.10
CA SER A 226 -20.69 -25.57 15.42
C SER A 226 -20.59 -24.32 16.32
N THR A 227 -21.54 -23.37 16.19
CA THR A 227 -21.57 -22.11 16.96
C THR A 227 -21.40 -22.27 18.48
N PRO A 228 -21.99 -23.26 19.18
CA PRO A 228 -21.86 -23.40 20.64
C PRO A 228 -20.44 -23.67 21.13
N TRP A 229 -19.61 -24.28 20.27
CA TRP A 229 -18.21 -24.59 20.60
C TRP A 229 -17.24 -23.53 20.06
N TRP A 230 -17.78 -22.49 19.40
CA TRP A 230 -16.99 -21.38 18.91
C TRP A 230 -16.69 -20.37 20.01
N ASP A 231 -15.44 -19.94 19.99
CA ASP A 231 -14.77 -19.11 20.97
C ASP A 231 -15.01 -17.61 20.70
N GLY A 232 -15.76 -17.31 19.63
CA GLY A 232 -16.08 -15.98 19.16
C GLY A 232 -14.98 -15.30 18.34
N ARG A 233 -13.81 -15.94 18.12
CA ARG A 233 -12.62 -15.32 17.49
C ARG A 233 -11.91 -16.20 16.47
N ALA A 234 -11.94 -17.51 16.66
CA ALA A 234 -11.11 -18.45 15.95
C ALA A 234 -11.56 -18.60 14.49
N PRO A 235 -10.61 -18.66 13.54
CA PRO A 235 -10.91 -18.62 12.11
C PRO A 235 -11.61 -19.89 11.61
N TRP A 236 -11.53 -21.00 12.36
CA TRP A 236 -12.13 -22.28 11.96
C TRP A 236 -13.64 -22.19 11.77
N PHE A 237 -14.32 -21.23 12.40
CA PHE A 237 -15.77 -21.06 12.27
C PHE A 237 -16.17 -20.65 10.85
N VAL A 238 -15.44 -19.71 10.25
CA VAL A 238 -15.66 -19.32 8.86
C VAL A 238 -15.27 -20.45 7.91
N GLU A 239 -14.16 -21.15 8.18
CA GLU A 239 -13.75 -22.30 7.38
C GLU A 239 -14.78 -23.44 7.40
N GLU A 240 -15.39 -23.70 8.55
CA GLU A 240 -16.47 -24.67 8.72
C GLU A 240 -17.72 -24.21 7.97
N TYR A 241 -18.17 -22.97 8.17
CA TYR A 241 -19.33 -22.42 7.47
C TYR A 241 -19.18 -22.56 5.94
N GLU A 242 -18.01 -22.20 5.41
CA GLU A 242 -17.68 -22.30 3.99
C GLU A 242 -17.64 -23.74 3.47
N ALA A 243 -17.30 -24.71 4.32
CA ALA A 243 -17.38 -26.14 3.98
C ALA A 243 -18.84 -26.63 3.99
N LEU A 244 -19.60 -26.27 5.02
CA LEU A 244 -20.99 -26.71 5.25
C LEU A 244 -21.96 -26.13 4.22
N ARG A 245 -21.83 -24.86 3.84
CA ARG A 245 -22.71 -24.23 2.84
C ARG A 245 -22.64 -24.86 1.45
N ARG A 246 -21.61 -25.69 1.19
CA ARG A 246 -21.50 -26.51 -0.04
C ARG A 246 -22.39 -27.74 -0.01
N LEU A 247 -22.81 -28.19 1.18
CA LEU A 247 -23.72 -29.32 1.37
C LEU A 247 -25.17 -28.81 1.32
N ALA A 248 -25.50 -27.82 2.14
CA ALA A 248 -26.84 -27.21 2.26
C ALA A 248 -26.75 -25.90 3.07
N PRO A 249 -27.81 -25.07 3.12
CA PRO A 249 -27.91 -23.93 4.04
C PRO A 249 -27.63 -24.35 5.50
N VAL A 250 -26.97 -23.49 6.26
CA VAL A 250 -26.39 -23.84 7.57
C VAL A 250 -27.23 -23.28 8.71
N ILE A 251 -27.83 -24.14 9.52
CA ILE A 251 -28.60 -23.76 10.72
C ILE A 251 -27.61 -23.42 11.85
N GLY A 252 -27.77 -22.23 12.46
CA GLY A 252 -27.03 -21.86 13.65
C GLY A 252 -27.54 -22.62 14.87
N VAL A 253 -26.64 -23.09 15.72
CA VAL A 253 -26.99 -23.86 16.92
C VAL A 253 -26.74 -22.99 18.15
N ALA A 254 -27.78 -22.73 18.95
CA ALA A 254 -27.63 -21.94 20.18
C ALA A 254 -27.02 -22.80 21.31
N ALA A 255 -27.42 -24.07 21.39
CA ALA A 255 -26.79 -25.07 22.24
C ALA A 255 -27.05 -26.47 21.66
N ALA A 256 -26.11 -27.39 21.87
CA ALA A 256 -26.23 -28.76 21.38
C ALA A 256 -27.12 -29.59 22.30
N PRO A 257 -28.13 -30.31 21.78
CA PRO A 257 -28.93 -31.21 22.60
C PRO A 257 -28.07 -32.31 23.25
N PHE A 258 -28.34 -32.60 24.53
CA PHE A 258 -27.63 -33.60 25.35
C PHE A 258 -26.13 -33.34 25.58
N ASP A 259 -25.63 -32.17 25.20
CA ASP A 259 -24.29 -31.75 25.58
C ASP A 259 -24.33 -31.18 27.00
N GLY A 260 -23.79 -31.93 27.95
CA GLY A 260 -23.66 -31.49 29.34
C GLY A 260 -22.53 -30.47 29.54
N SER A 261 -21.82 -30.04 28.49
CA SER A 261 -20.92 -28.90 28.58
C SER A 261 -21.71 -27.61 28.44
N ALA A 262 -22.09 -27.02 29.58
CA ALA A 262 -22.34 -25.57 29.62
C ALA A 262 -21.14 -24.89 28.94
N SER A 263 -21.39 -23.95 28.04
CA SER A 263 -20.39 -23.18 27.30
C SER A 263 -19.14 -22.93 28.16
N ARG A 264 -18.05 -23.64 27.84
CA ARG A 264 -16.78 -23.56 28.61
C ARG A 264 -15.99 -22.27 28.29
N TRP A 265 -16.66 -21.17 27.97
CA TRP A 265 -16.00 -19.90 27.71
C TRP A 265 -16.03 -19.02 28.96
N SER A 266 -14.92 -19.07 29.71
CA SER A 266 -14.70 -18.45 31.02
C SER A 266 -14.47 -16.93 30.96
N GLY A 267 -15.03 -16.23 29.97
CA GLY A 267 -14.78 -14.81 29.71
C GLY A 267 -16.00 -13.87 29.82
N ALA A 268 -17.21 -14.41 30.01
CA ALA A 268 -18.42 -13.59 30.14
C ALA A 268 -18.63 -13.09 31.59
N ALA A 269 -19.14 -11.87 31.75
CA ALA A 269 -19.44 -11.26 33.06
C ALA A 269 -20.51 -12.06 33.85
N SER A 270 -21.41 -12.73 33.14
CA SER A 270 -22.43 -13.62 33.69
C SER A 270 -22.78 -14.74 32.69
N ALA A 271 -23.28 -15.87 33.18
CA ALA A 271 -23.78 -16.94 32.31
C ALA A 271 -24.92 -16.46 31.39
N ALA A 272 -25.72 -15.49 31.83
CA ALA A 272 -26.82 -14.92 31.06
C ALA A 272 -26.34 -14.19 29.78
N ASP A 273 -25.29 -13.40 29.89
CA ASP A 273 -24.76 -12.61 28.77
C ASP A 273 -24.10 -13.51 27.72
N ASP A 274 -23.47 -14.59 28.17
CA ASP A 274 -22.92 -15.64 27.29
C ASP A 274 -24.02 -16.32 26.46
N HIS A 275 -25.14 -16.69 27.10
CA HIS A 275 -26.28 -17.31 26.43
C HIS A 275 -26.90 -16.37 25.39
N ARG A 276 -27.08 -15.07 25.73
CA ARG A 276 -27.58 -14.07 24.77
C ARG A 276 -26.64 -13.91 23.57
N ARG A 277 -25.32 -13.85 23.80
CA ARG A 277 -24.30 -13.73 22.75
C ARG A 277 -24.35 -14.93 21.81
N VAL A 278 -24.35 -16.15 22.34
CA VAL A 278 -24.38 -17.38 21.54
C VAL A 278 -25.69 -17.49 20.75
N LEU A 279 -26.83 -17.25 21.40
CA LEU A 279 -28.15 -17.25 20.76
C LEU A 279 -28.20 -16.28 19.57
N ARG A 280 -27.72 -15.05 19.78
CA ARG A 280 -27.73 -14.00 18.77
C ARG A 280 -26.71 -14.25 17.66
N THR A 281 -25.55 -14.81 17.99
CA THR A 281 -24.54 -15.23 17.00
C THR A 281 -25.08 -16.35 16.11
N ALA A 282 -25.74 -17.36 16.70
CA ALA A 282 -26.36 -18.46 15.97
C ALA A 282 -27.43 -17.95 15.00
N ALA A 283 -28.30 -17.04 15.45
CA ALA A 283 -29.31 -16.39 14.62
C ALA A 283 -28.68 -15.55 13.48
N ALA A 284 -27.61 -14.80 13.76
CA ALA A 284 -26.99 -13.89 12.80
C ALA A 284 -26.17 -14.57 11.71
N THR A 285 -25.56 -15.71 12.03
CA THR A 285 -24.65 -16.43 11.12
C THR A 285 -25.35 -17.54 10.35
N GLY A 286 -26.41 -18.14 10.90
CA GLY A 286 -27.17 -19.23 10.29
C GLY A 286 -28.22 -18.79 9.25
N ASP A 287 -28.77 -19.77 8.53
CA ASP A 287 -29.92 -19.71 7.62
C ASP A 287 -31.19 -20.29 8.28
N GLY A 288 -31.16 -20.35 9.62
CA GLY A 288 -32.11 -20.99 10.51
C GLY A 288 -31.49 -21.08 11.91
N ILE A 289 -32.26 -21.51 12.90
CA ILE A 289 -31.78 -21.65 14.28
C ILE A 289 -32.30 -22.91 14.97
N LEU A 290 -31.46 -23.53 15.80
CA LEU A 290 -31.85 -24.58 16.74
C LEU A 290 -31.61 -24.14 18.18
N VAL A 291 -32.65 -24.24 19.00
CA VAL A 291 -32.61 -23.93 20.44
C VAL A 291 -33.16 -25.12 21.24
N PRO A 292 -32.41 -25.68 22.20
CA PRO A 292 -32.90 -26.78 23.01
C PRO A 292 -33.79 -26.38 24.17
N MET A 293 -34.69 -27.29 24.55
CA MET A 293 -35.55 -27.17 25.72
C MET A 293 -34.73 -26.92 26.97
N GLY A 294 -35.05 -25.84 27.69
CA GLY A 294 -34.35 -25.40 28.90
C GLY A 294 -33.31 -24.31 28.66
N PHE A 295 -33.00 -24.00 27.41
CA PHE A 295 -32.16 -22.85 27.08
C PHE A 295 -32.80 -21.55 27.57
N GLU A 296 -34.13 -21.46 27.57
CA GLU A 296 -34.88 -20.30 28.09
C GLU A 296 -34.53 -19.95 29.53
N PHE A 297 -34.13 -20.96 30.32
CA PHE A 297 -33.87 -20.83 31.74
C PHE A 297 -32.38 -20.94 32.09
N ALA A 298 -31.49 -20.89 31.08
CA ALA A 298 -30.06 -21.11 31.24
C ALA A 298 -29.74 -22.38 32.06
N ALA A 299 -30.46 -23.48 31.79
CA ALA A 299 -30.33 -24.76 32.48
C ALA A 299 -29.62 -25.81 31.58
N PRO A 300 -28.29 -25.69 31.33
CA PRO A 300 -27.57 -26.47 30.32
C PRO A 300 -27.46 -27.97 30.61
N HIS A 301 -27.74 -28.40 31.85
CA HIS A 301 -27.65 -29.81 32.26
C HIS A 301 -29.01 -30.51 32.33
N MET A 302 -30.08 -29.87 31.87
CA MET A 302 -31.43 -30.42 31.97
C MET A 302 -31.69 -31.58 30.99
N LEU A 303 -31.01 -31.58 29.83
CA LEU A 303 -31.17 -32.59 28.80
C LEU A 303 -30.22 -33.77 29.03
N ASP A 304 -30.69 -34.79 29.74
CA ASP A 304 -30.04 -36.09 29.82
C ASP A 304 -30.76 -37.09 28.91
N ALA A 305 -29.98 -37.88 28.17
CA ALA A 305 -30.55 -38.78 27.18
C ALA A 305 -31.32 -39.96 27.79
N GLY A 306 -31.15 -40.31 29.08
CA GLY A 306 -31.85 -41.45 29.68
C GLY A 306 -32.43 -41.26 31.09
N ASN A 307 -32.07 -40.18 31.78
CA ASN A 307 -32.45 -39.97 33.19
C ASN A 307 -33.39 -38.77 33.42
N SER A 308 -33.66 -37.97 32.38
CA SER A 308 -34.56 -36.82 32.45
C SER A 308 -35.98 -37.21 32.87
N ARG A 309 -36.61 -36.40 33.73
CA ARG A 309 -37.97 -36.57 34.25
C ARG A 309 -38.79 -35.29 34.08
N PRO A 310 -40.14 -35.37 34.02
CA PRO A 310 -40.98 -34.18 33.87
C PRO A 310 -40.80 -33.12 34.97
N GLU A 311 -40.47 -33.56 36.18
CA GLU A 311 -40.20 -32.67 37.32
C GLU A 311 -38.95 -31.82 37.12
N ASP A 312 -37.94 -32.30 36.37
CA ASP A 312 -36.70 -31.58 36.11
C ASP A 312 -36.98 -30.28 35.33
N PHE A 313 -37.91 -30.32 34.37
CA PHE A 313 -38.32 -29.13 33.63
C PHE A 313 -39.06 -28.11 34.50
N SER A 314 -40.02 -28.59 35.30
CA SER A 314 -40.80 -27.74 36.19
C SER A 314 -39.91 -27.10 37.26
N SER A 315 -38.91 -27.84 37.75
CA SER A 315 -37.93 -27.35 38.73
C SER A 315 -37.00 -26.31 38.09
N ALA A 316 -36.45 -26.60 36.91
CA ALA A 316 -35.64 -25.64 36.15
C ALA A 316 -36.40 -24.34 35.86
N GLN A 317 -37.70 -24.42 35.57
CA GLN A 317 -38.54 -23.23 35.36
C GLN A 317 -38.80 -22.44 36.65
N ALA A 318 -39.03 -23.12 37.78
CA ALA A 318 -39.32 -22.48 39.06
C ALA A 318 -38.07 -21.87 39.71
N GLU A 319 -36.90 -22.47 39.49
CA GLU A 319 -35.60 -22.07 40.03
C GLU A 319 -34.82 -21.16 39.07
N ALA A 320 -35.37 -20.85 37.89
CA ALA A 320 -34.72 -20.02 36.87
C ALA A 320 -34.43 -18.60 37.40
N GLU A 321 -33.15 -18.25 37.52
CA GLU A 321 -32.73 -16.87 37.79
C GLU A 321 -32.85 -15.95 36.56
N LEU A 322 -33.07 -16.54 35.38
CA LEU A 322 -33.10 -15.87 34.08
C LEU A 322 -34.21 -16.45 33.20
N ASP A 323 -34.92 -15.58 32.47
CA ASP A 323 -35.87 -15.97 31.42
C ASP A 323 -35.47 -15.32 30.08
N LEU A 324 -34.92 -16.13 29.18
CA LEU A 324 -34.49 -15.76 27.83
C LEU A 324 -35.61 -15.87 26.79
N SER A 325 -36.87 -16.08 27.20
CA SER A 325 -38.00 -16.17 26.28
C SER A 325 -38.13 -14.95 25.35
N GLY A 326 -37.87 -13.74 25.87
CA GLY A 326 -37.84 -12.51 25.07
C GLY A 326 -36.69 -12.48 24.06
N ASP A 327 -35.49 -12.86 24.49
CA ASP A 327 -34.29 -12.96 23.66
C ASP A 327 -34.46 -13.99 22.53
N ILE A 328 -35.10 -15.12 22.81
CA ILE A 328 -35.41 -16.16 21.82
C ILE A 328 -36.42 -15.68 20.78
N LYS A 329 -37.47 -14.95 21.19
CA LYS A 329 -38.40 -14.32 20.23
C LYS A 329 -37.66 -13.33 19.33
N ALA A 330 -36.75 -12.53 19.89
CA ALA A 330 -35.94 -11.60 19.12
C ALA A 330 -34.99 -12.32 18.15
N ALA A 331 -34.36 -13.43 18.57
CA ALA A 331 -33.51 -14.26 17.71
C ALA A 331 -34.31 -14.90 16.56
N ASN A 332 -35.51 -15.43 16.84
CA ASN A 332 -36.41 -15.96 15.81
C ASN A 332 -36.86 -14.88 14.82
N ALA A 333 -37.15 -13.66 15.29
CA ALA A 333 -37.45 -12.51 14.41
C ALA A 333 -36.24 -12.04 13.58
N LEU A 334 -35.03 -12.12 14.14
CA LEU A 334 -33.78 -11.83 13.43
C LEU A 334 -33.56 -12.84 12.29
N VAL A 335 -33.80 -14.13 12.53
CA VAL A 335 -33.73 -15.16 11.48
C VAL A 335 -34.68 -14.85 10.33
N ASP A 336 -35.92 -14.43 10.62
CA ASP A 336 -36.88 -14.02 9.57
C ASP A 336 -36.39 -12.77 8.82
N THR A 337 -35.83 -11.79 9.53
CA THR A 337 -35.26 -10.56 8.96
C THR A 337 -34.09 -10.87 8.01
N LEU A 338 -33.16 -11.73 8.43
CA LEU A 338 -31.98 -12.08 7.64
C LEU A 338 -32.33 -12.98 6.45
N ALA A 339 -33.31 -13.86 6.59
CA ALA A 339 -33.82 -14.66 5.47
C ALA A 339 -34.40 -13.78 4.36
N ALA A 340 -35.01 -12.64 4.70
CA ALA A 340 -35.50 -11.67 3.71
C ALA A 340 -34.37 -10.97 2.92
N LEU A 341 -33.15 -10.92 3.47
CA LEU A 341 -31.97 -10.36 2.79
C LEU A 341 -31.29 -11.35 1.84
N ASN A 342 -31.67 -12.64 1.88
CA ASN A 342 -31.18 -13.71 1.00
C ASN A 342 -29.65 -13.84 0.98
N LEU A 343 -29.02 -13.83 2.16
CA LEU A 343 -27.57 -13.79 2.34
C LEU A 343 -26.90 -15.18 2.31
N ALA A 344 -27.26 -16.04 1.36
CA ALA A 344 -26.75 -17.42 1.28
C ALA A 344 -25.34 -17.52 0.61
N GLY A 345 -24.54 -16.47 0.75
CA GLY A 345 -23.27 -16.28 0.05
C GLY A 345 -22.04 -16.74 0.84
N GLU A 346 -20.89 -16.20 0.44
CA GLU A 346 -19.62 -16.36 1.14
C GLU A 346 -19.63 -15.62 2.49
N MET A 347 -19.02 -16.24 3.50
CA MET A 347 -18.71 -15.62 4.78
C MET A 347 -17.20 -15.32 4.87
N ARG A 348 -16.86 -14.16 5.43
CA ARG A 348 -15.47 -13.76 5.70
C ARG A 348 -15.31 -13.20 7.10
N GLN A 349 -14.18 -13.47 7.72
CA GLN A 349 -13.78 -12.80 8.96
C GLN A 349 -12.95 -11.57 8.61
N SER A 350 -13.44 -10.37 8.98
CA SER A 350 -12.81 -9.08 8.68
C SER A 350 -11.83 -8.60 9.77
N THR A 351 -11.68 -9.36 10.86
CA THR A 351 -10.78 -9.05 11.98
C THR A 351 -9.93 -10.26 12.35
N GLY A 352 -8.64 -10.08 12.64
CA GLY A 352 -7.78 -11.18 13.04
C GLY A 352 -8.17 -11.82 14.39
N PRO A 353 -7.69 -13.05 14.69
CA PRO A 353 -8.04 -13.79 15.92
C PRO A 353 -7.62 -13.09 17.23
N ALA A 354 -6.64 -12.18 17.18
CA ALA A 354 -6.20 -11.39 18.33
C ALA A 354 -7.04 -10.12 18.56
N SER A 355 -8.01 -9.84 17.70
CA SER A 355 -8.90 -8.67 17.84
C SER A 355 -9.84 -8.87 19.03
N PRO A 356 -10.07 -7.83 19.86
CA PRO A 356 -11.02 -7.93 20.96
C PRO A 356 -12.47 -8.11 20.47
N VAL A 357 -12.82 -7.52 19.32
CA VAL A 357 -14.12 -7.68 18.64
C VAL A 357 -13.91 -8.45 17.35
N THR A 358 -14.79 -9.42 17.09
CA THR A 358 -14.83 -10.18 15.84
C THR A 358 -15.84 -9.58 14.88
N ALA A 359 -15.45 -9.35 13.64
CA ALA A 359 -16.34 -8.92 12.57
C ALA A 359 -16.45 -10.02 11.51
N LEU A 360 -17.67 -10.52 11.27
CA LEU A 360 -17.97 -11.46 10.19
C LEU A 360 -18.79 -10.76 9.12
N LEU A 361 -18.35 -10.80 7.87
CA LEU A 361 -19.15 -10.43 6.70
C LEU A 361 -19.87 -11.67 6.17
N LYS A 362 -21.18 -11.60 5.98
CA LYS A 362 -21.96 -12.61 5.25
C LYS A 362 -22.61 -11.93 4.05
N ALA A 363 -22.25 -12.37 2.84
CA ALA A 363 -22.62 -11.71 1.58
C ALA A 363 -23.84 -12.37 0.89
N ASP A 364 -24.44 -11.69 -0.08
CA ASP A 364 -25.57 -12.20 -0.89
C ASP A 364 -25.14 -13.07 -2.10
N ALA A 365 -23.84 -13.22 -2.35
CA ALA A 365 -23.30 -14.01 -3.46
C ALA A 365 -22.29 -15.07 -3.01
N ARG A 366 -22.20 -16.18 -3.76
CA ARG A 366 -21.27 -17.29 -3.48
C ARG A 366 -19.80 -16.88 -3.50
N ASP A 367 -19.48 -15.86 -4.28
CA ASP A 367 -18.20 -15.17 -4.37
C ASP A 367 -18.44 -13.73 -3.95
N VAL A 368 -17.79 -13.29 -2.88
CA VAL A 368 -17.99 -11.96 -2.30
C VAL A 368 -17.71 -10.83 -3.30
N ARG A 369 -16.90 -11.06 -4.34
CA ARG A 369 -16.59 -10.06 -5.37
C ARG A 369 -17.78 -9.73 -6.28
N ALA A 370 -18.77 -10.63 -6.33
CA ALA A 370 -20.00 -10.45 -7.09
C ALA A 370 -21.18 -10.00 -6.20
N ALA A 371 -20.94 -9.85 -4.90
CA ALA A 371 -21.98 -9.49 -3.95
C ALA A 371 -22.33 -8.00 -4.05
N CYS A 372 -23.62 -7.71 -3.96
CA CYS A 372 -24.14 -6.33 -3.97
C CYS A 372 -24.52 -5.88 -2.56
N ARG A 373 -24.77 -6.83 -1.66
CA ARG A 373 -25.20 -6.59 -0.28
C ARG A 373 -24.57 -7.61 0.66
N GLY A 374 -24.48 -7.23 1.92
CA GLY A 374 -24.00 -8.10 2.98
C GLY A 374 -24.52 -7.66 4.34
N ILE A 375 -24.24 -8.48 5.34
CA ILE A 375 -24.30 -8.06 6.74
C ILE A 375 -22.92 -8.20 7.37
N VAL A 376 -22.61 -7.29 8.28
CA VAL A 376 -21.50 -7.38 9.20
C VAL A 376 -22.04 -7.74 10.56
N VAL A 377 -21.65 -8.91 11.06
CA VAL A 377 -21.93 -9.39 12.41
C VAL A 377 -20.72 -9.06 13.27
N LEU A 378 -20.88 -8.07 14.14
CA LEU A 378 -19.89 -7.63 15.12
C LEU A 378 -20.15 -8.33 16.44
N ILE A 379 -19.15 -8.98 16.99
CA ILE A 379 -19.26 -9.83 18.18
C ILE A 379 -18.20 -9.38 19.18
N ASN A 380 -18.62 -8.94 20.35
CA ASN A 380 -17.74 -8.74 21.49
C ASN A 380 -17.84 -9.95 22.43
N PRO A 381 -16.89 -10.89 22.44
CA PRO A 381 -16.91 -12.04 23.34
C PRO A 381 -16.42 -11.74 24.76
N ASP A 382 -15.95 -10.52 25.06
CA ASP A 382 -15.40 -10.15 26.37
C ASP A 382 -16.45 -9.51 27.31
N ASP A 383 -16.10 -9.42 28.60
CA ASP A 383 -16.87 -8.84 29.69
C ASP A 383 -16.80 -7.31 29.82
N ARG A 384 -16.08 -6.64 28.90
CA ARG A 384 -15.89 -5.19 28.89
C ARG A 384 -16.23 -4.60 27.52
N PRO A 385 -16.60 -3.30 27.44
CA PRO A 385 -16.89 -2.67 26.16
C PRO A 385 -15.62 -2.48 25.33
N HIS A 386 -15.76 -2.61 24.01
CA HIS A 386 -14.66 -2.45 23.06
C HIS A 386 -15.03 -1.52 21.90
N PRO A 387 -14.14 -0.60 21.49
CA PRO A 387 -14.33 0.18 20.27
C PRO A 387 -14.29 -0.73 19.04
N LEU A 388 -14.89 -0.27 17.94
CA LEU A 388 -14.84 -0.98 16.66
C LEU A 388 -13.40 -1.05 16.15
N PRO A 389 -12.85 -2.25 15.90
CA PRO A 389 -11.47 -2.42 15.44
C PRO A 389 -11.31 -2.23 13.92
N LEU A 390 -12.38 -1.87 13.22
CA LEU A 390 -12.41 -1.70 11.77
C LEU A 390 -13.24 -0.49 11.36
N SER A 391 -12.95 0.06 10.18
CA SER A 391 -13.84 0.98 9.48
C SER A 391 -15.05 0.21 8.94
N LEU A 392 -16.23 0.82 9.06
CA LEU A 392 -17.48 0.28 8.50
C LEU A 392 -17.92 0.98 7.21
N ASP A 393 -17.34 2.15 6.89
CA ASP A 393 -17.66 2.92 5.69
C ASP A 393 -16.41 3.58 5.08
N PRO A 394 -15.71 2.88 4.16
CA PRO A 394 -15.95 1.51 3.73
C PRO A 394 -15.36 0.47 4.70
N LEU A 395 -15.75 -0.79 4.52
CA LEU A 395 -15.05 -1.94 5.11
C LEU A 395 -13.62 -2.06 4.56
N GLY A 396 -12.73 -2.68 5.35
CA GLY A 396 -11.34 -2.97 4.96
C GLY A 396 -11.21 -4.04 3.87
N PRO A 397 -10.00 -4.20 3.27
CA PRO A 397 -9.74 -5.16 2.19
C PRO A 397 -10.02 -6.63 2.54
N GLU A 398 -10.02 -6.97 3.82
CA GLU A 398 -10.33 -8.30 4.37
C GLU A 398 -11.75 -8.74 4.01
N ALA A 399 -12.67 -7.79 3.82
CA ALA A 399 -14.03 -8.01 3.34
C ALA A 399 -14.07 -8.60 1.91
N GLY A 400 -12.99 -8.49 1.12
CA GLY A 400 -12.90 -9.05 -0.23
C GLY A 400 -13.66 -8.30 -1.33
N ALA A 401 -14.49 -7.33 -0.95
CA ALA A 401 -15.16 -6.40 -1.85
C ALA A 401 -15.40 -5.07 -1.14
N ALA A 402 -15.67 -4.02 -1.93
CA ALA A 402 -15.86 -2.68 -1.41
C ALA A 402 -17.31 -2.50 -0.93
N PHE A 403 -17.53 -2.73 0.37
CA PHE A 403 -18.80 -2.50 1.04
C PHE A 403 -18.75 -1.24 1.91
N GLY A 404 -19.88 -0.56 2.05
CA GLY A 404 -20.04 0.62 2.90
C GLY A 404 -21.51 0.87 3.23
N HIS A 405 -21.82 2.12 3.58
CA HIS A 405 -23.16 2.55 3.97
C HIS A 405 -23.82 1.66 5.05
N PRO A 406 -23.15 1.44 6.20
CA PRO A 406 -23.65 0.57 7.26
C PRO A 406 -24.98 1.08 7.83
N GLN A 407 -25.97 0.20 7.92
CA GLN A 407 -27.24 0.45 8.61
C GLN A 407 -27.48 -0.62 9.67
N SER A 408 -27.82 -0.22 10.89
CA SER A 408 -28.19 -1.18 11.93
C SER A 408 -29.55 -1.81 11.64
N LEU A 409 -29.63 -3.14 11.78
CA LEU A 409 -30.88 -3.88 11.63
C LEU A 409 -31.79 -3.82 12.87
N ASP A 410 -31.25 -3.38 14.01
CA ASP A 410 -31.91 -3.36 15.32
C ASP A 410 -31.97 -1.96 15.95
N GLY A 411 -31.59 -0.91 15.19
CA GLY A 411 -31.60 0.48 15.64
C GLY A 411 -30.41 0.91 16.51
N ALA A 412 -29.40 0.05 16.67
CA ALA A 412 -28.16 0.36 17.37
C ALA A 412 -27.35 1.46 16.64
N ASP A 413 -26.63 2.28 17.41
CA ASP A 413 -25.68 3.25 16.85
C ASP A 413 -24.53 2.49 16.15
N VAL A 414 -24.38 2.73 14.86
CA VAL A 414 -23.39 2.10 13.99
C VAL A 414 -21.96 2.34 14.50
N GLY A 415 -21.66 3.53 15.03
CA GLY A 415 -20.31 3.93 15.43
C GLY A 415 -19.97 3.70 16.91
N ALA A 416 -20.96 3.34 17.73
CA ALA A 416 -20.75 3.18 19.17
C ALA A 416 -19.86 1.95 19.48
N PRO A 417 -19.07 1.99 20.58
CA PRO A 417 -18.42 0.80 21.11
C PRO A 417 -19.41 -0.36 21.30
N LEU A 418 -18.95 -1.60 21.12
CA LEU A 418 -19.75 -2.76 21.50
C LEU A 418 -19.72 -2.93 23.02
N ALA A 419 -20.89 -3.08 23.62
CA ALA A 419 -21.06 -3.47 25.01
C ALA A 419 -20.49 -4.88 25.26
N PRO A 420 -20.20 -5.25 26.52
CA PRO A 420 -19.82 -6.62 26.88
C PRO A 420 -20.80 -7.64 26.30
N ASN A 421 -20.30 -8.73 25.71
CA ASN A 421 -21.13 -9.80 25.13
C ASN A 421 -22.12 -9.37 24.03
N GLU A 422 -22.01 -8.14 23.51
CA GLU A 422 -22.90 -7.64 22.46
C GLU A 422 -22.63 -8.33 21.12
N VAL A 423 -23.72 -8.66 20.41
CA VAL A 423 -23.69 -9.03 18.99
C VAL A 423 -24.51 -8.01 18.22
N ARG A 424 -23.85 -7.19 17.41
CA ARG A 424 -24.48 -6.15 16.58
C ARG A 424 -24.48 -6.58 15.12
N ILE A 425 -25.61 -6.39 14.43
CA ILE A 425 -25.77 -6.76 13.02
C ILE A 425 -26.04 -5.50 12.21
N LEU A 426 -25.17 -5.24 11.25
CA LEU A 426 -25.25 -4.09 10.36
C LEU A 426 -25.41 -4.59 8.92
N SER A 427 -26.41 -4.12 8.18
CA SER A 427 -26.42 -4.30 6.72
C SER A 427 -25.43 -3.35 6.06
N VAL A 428 -24.78 -3.83 5.00
CA VAL A 428 -23.84 -3.06 4.17
C VAL A 428 -24.18 -3.26 2.69
N GLU A 429 -23.89 -2.24 1.89
CA GLU A 429 -24.12 -2.27 0.44
C GLU A 429 -22.81 -2.11 -0.34
N GLY A 430 -22.76 -2.70 -1.53
CA GLY A 430 -21.64 -2.54 -2.45
C GLY A 430 -21.48 -1.07 -2.84
N THR A 431 -20.29 -0.52 -2.59
CA THR A 431 -19.96 0.85 -2.94
C THR A 431 -19.97 1.04 -4.46
N GLN A 432 -20.43 2.20 -4.91
CA GLN A 432 -20.46 2.50 -6.33
C GLN A 432 -19.02 2.78 -6.83
N PRO A 433 -18.57 2.10 -7.90
CA PRO A 433 -17.26 2.41 -8.47
C PRO A 433 -17.27 3.83 -9.03
N VAL A 434 -16.13 4.52 -8.90
CA VAL A 434 -15.94 5.82 -9.56
C VAL A 434 -15.78 5.58 -11.05
N VAL A 435 -16.86 5.74 -11.81
CA VAL A 435 -16.86 5.60 -13.27
C VAL A 435 -16.62 6.96 -13.90
N ALA A 436 -15.43 7.16 -14.48
CA ALA A 436 -15.19 8.31 -15.34
C ALA A 436 -16.07 8.20 -16.59
N ARG A 437 -16.91 9.21 -16.87
CA ARG A 437 -17.63 9.33 -18.14
C ARG A 437 -16.66 9.66 -19.26
N THR A 438 -15.99 8.64 -19.80
CA THR A 438 -15.24 8.79 -21.05
C THR A 438 -16.22 8.76 -22.21
N ALA A 439 -16.42 9.90 -22.87
CA ALA A 439 -17.03 9.90 -24.18
C ALA A 439 -16.21 8.97 -25.10
N ARG A 440 -16.87 8.21 -25.98
CA ARG A 440 -16.23 7.46 -27.07
C ARG A 440 -15.58 8.45 -28.05
N ASN A 441 -14.52 9.11 -27.60
CA ASN A 441 -13.84 10.16 -28.31
C ASN A 441 -12.71 9.51 -29.10
N GLY A 442 -12.84 9.49 -30.42
CA GLY A 442 -11.76 9.10 -31.34
C GLY A 442 -10.45 9.84 -31.04
N ARG A 443 -10.53 11.05 -30.45
CA ARG A 443 -9.39 11.81 -29.94
C ARG A 443 -8.54 11.04 -28.93
N ALA A 444 -9.13 10.33 -27.96
CA ALA A 444 -8.35 9.59 -26.96
C ALA A 444 -7.56 8.43 -27.59
N LEU A 445 -8.16 7.73 -28.55
CA LEU A 445 -7.48 6.69 -29.33
C LEU A 445 -6.37 7.28 -30.19
N THR A 446 -6.61 8.42 -30.85
CA THR A 446 -5.59 9.11 -31.65
C THR A 446 -4.42 9.60 -30.78
N GLU A 447 -4.67 10.11 -29.57
CA GLU A 447 -3.61 10.48 -28.63
C GLU A 447 -2.83 9.25 -28.14
N ALA A 448 -3.52 8.14 -27.81
CA ALA A 448 -2.86 6.89 -27.42
C ALA A 448 -1.99 6.31 -28.56
N ALA A 449 -2.47 6.37 -29.80
CA ALA A 449 -1.71 5.91 -30.97
C ALA A 449 -0.50 6.81 -31.31
N LYS A 450 -0.50 8.06 -30.85
CA LYS A 450 0.62 9.00 -30.98
C LYS A 450 1.57 8.99 -29.79
N ALA A 451 1.21 8.31 -28.70
CA ALA A 451 2.04 8.23 -27.52
C ALA A 451 3.39 7.57 -27.86
N PRO A 452 4.50 8.02 -27.26
CA PRO A 452 5.79 7.38 -27.45
C PRO A 452 5.69 5.90 -27.05
N ARG A 453 6.06 5.00 -27.98
CA ARG A 453 6.04 3.55 -27.72
C ARG A 453 7.22 3.11 -26.86
N ILE A 454 8.38 3.74 -27.08
CA ILE A 454 9.61 3.49 -26.34
C ILE A 454 9.64 4.40 -25.11
N VAL A 455 9.90 3.80 -23.96
CA VAL A 455 10.01 4.49 -22.67
C VAL A 455 11.47 4.90 -22.46
N ILE A 456 11.68 6.15 -22.05
CA ILE A 456 12.98 6.69 -21.64
C ILE A 456 12.78 7.37 -20.29
N ASP A 457 13.13 6.66 -19.22
CA ASP A 457 12.90 7.06 -17.84
C ASP A 457 14.23 7.19 -17.07
N ARG A 458 14.15 7.81 -15.88
CA ARG A 458 15.24 7.91 -14.89
C ARG A 458 16.59 8.32 -15.48
N ILE A 459 16.57 9.37 -16.31
CA ILE A 459 17.80 9.96 -16.85
C ILE A 459 18.62 10.60 -15.72
N GLU A 460 19.88 10.20 -15.62
CA GLU A 460 20.85 10.67 -14.62
C GLU A 460 22.16 11.08 -15.33
N PRO A 461 22.88 12.08 -14.83
CA PRO A 461 22.58 12.90 -13.66
C PRO A 461 21.44 13.88 -13.94
N ARG A 462 20.62 14.15 -12.93
CA ARG A 462 19.58 15.18 -12.98
C ARG A 462 19.45 15.84 -11.63
N VAL A 463 19.15 17.13 -11.62
CA VAL A 463 18.88 17.86 -10.38
C VAL A 463 17.38 17.86 -10.10
N GLU A 464 16.97 17.29 -8.97
CA GLU A 464 15.57 17.25 -8.57
C GLU A 464 14.98 18.63 -8.24
N GLY A 465 13.65 18.75 -8.35
CA GLY A 465 12.87 19.93 -7.92
C GLY A 465 12.69 21.03 -8.97
N GLY A 466 13.01 20.77 -10.24
CA GLY A 466 12.79 21.68 -11.36
C GLY A 466 13.78 21.46 -12.51
N PRO A 467 13.74 22.31 -13.55
CA PRO A 467 14.74 22.32 -14.61
C PRO A 467 16.01 23.03 -14.11
N PHE A 468 16.78 22.39 -13.24
CA PHE A 468 18.08 22.91 -12.78
C PHE A 468 19.22 22.24 -13.52
N ALA A 469 20.29 23.00 -13.74
CA ALA A 469 21.47 22.49 -14.42
C ALA A 469 22.31 21.61 -13.48
N VAL A 470 22.72 20.45 -13.98
CA VAL A 470 23.84 19.69 -13.42
C VAL A 470 25.10 20.53 -13.60
N LYS A 471 26.09 20.39 -12.72
CA LYS A 471 27.35 21.13 -12.78
C LYS A 471 28.52 20.22 -13.08
N ARG A 472 29.37 20.66 -14.00
CA ARG A 472 30.67 20.05 -14.32
C ARG A 472 31.70 21.14 -14.59
N VAL A 473 32.96 20.78 -14.68
CA VAL A 473 33.98 21.65 -15.26
C VAL A 473 34.37 21.20 -16.67
N VAL A 474 34.89 22.11 -17.48
CA VAL A 474 35.36 21.82 -18.83
C VAL A 474 36.39 20.68 -18.80
N GLY A 475 36.24 19.70 -19.70
CA GLY A 475 37.09 18.51 -19.74
C GLY A 475 36.69 17.39 -18.77
N GLN A 476 35.75 17.62 -17.84
CA GLN A 476 35.25 16.59 -16.94
C GLN A 476 34.17 15.76 -17.65
N THR A 477 34.39 14.45 -17.75
CA THR A 477 33.43 13.53 -18.38
C THR A 477 32.12 13.47 -17.59
N ALA A 478 31.01 13.63 -18.29
CA ALA A 478 29.67 13.39 -17.79
C ALA A 478 29.23 11.96 -18.18
N THR A 479 28.98 11.12 -17.18
CA THR A 479 28.36 9.81 -17.35
C THR A 479 26.85 9.99 -17.32
N VAL A 480 26.18 9.58 -18.39
CA VAL A 480 24.73 9.64 -18.51
C VAL A 480 24.17 8.23 -18.47
N GLU A 481 23.15 8.03 -17.67
CA GLU A 481 22.41 6.78 -17.59
C GLU A 481 20.91 7.01 -17.75
N ALA A 482 20.21 6.02 -18.28
CA ALA A 482 18.75 6.05 -18.41
C ALA A 482 18.18 4.63 -18.42
N ASP A 483 16.93 4.51 -18.01
CA ASP A 483 16.15 3.29 -18.14
C ASP A 483 15.41 3.37 -19.48
N VAL A 484 15.71 2.44 -20.40
CA VAL A 484 15.17 2.47 -21.76
C VAL A 484 14.68 1.10 -22.18
N PHE A 485 13.37 1.00 -22.45
CA PHE A 485 12.69 -0.25 -22.79
C PHE A 485 11.45 -0.01 -23.66
N THR A 486 10.91 -1.08 -24.23
CA THR A 486 9.69 -1.11 -25.04
C THR A 486 8.96 -2.43 -24.84
N ASP A 487 7.71 -2.53 -25.30
CA ASP A 487 7.02 -3.82 -25.40
C ASP A 487 7.71 -4.78 -26.41
N GLY A 488 7.59 -6.10 -26.18
CA GLY A 488 8.14 -7.13 -27.07
C GLY A 488 9.55 -7.59 -26.71
N HIS A 489 10.25 -8.14 -27.70
CA HIS A 489 11.61 -8.71 -27.55
C HIS A 489 12.61 -8.14 -28.54
N ASP A 490 12.22 -7.11 -29.29
CA ASP A 490 13.08 -6.46 -30.28
C ASP A 490 14.19 -5.68 -29.56
N LEU A 491 15.37 -5.59 -30.18
CA LEU A 491 16.48 -4.80 -29.66
C LEU A 491 16.18 -3.30 -29.81
N LEU A 492 16.80 -2.50 -28.94
CA LEU A 492 16.72 -1.04 -28.97
C LEU A 492 18.07 -0.45 -29.36
N GLY A 493 18.03 0.58 -30.20
CA GLY A 493 19.12 1.51 -30.40
C GLY A 493 18.95 2.68 -29.44
N VAL A 494 19.98 3.00 -28.66
CA VAL A 494 19.92 4.06 -27.66
C VAL A 494 21.14 4.96 -27.82
N GLU A 495 20.92 6.25 -27.96
CA GLU A 495 21.98 7.27 -28.13
C GLU A 495 21.86 8.40 -27.13
N LEU A 496 23.02 8.88 -26.71
CA LEU A 496 23.23 10.08 -25.93
C LEU A 496 23.46 11.21 -26.93
N LEU A 497 22.64 12.24 -26.82
CA LEU A 497 22.75 13.45 -27.59
C LEU A 497 23.23 14.58 -26.68
N TRP A 498 24.23 15.36 -27.10
CA TRP A 498 24.64 16.57 -26.37
C TRP A 498 25.08 17.70 -27.31
N ARG A 499 24.97 18.95 -26.83
CA ARG A 499 25.43 20.15 -27.54
C ARG A 499 25.63 21.32 -26.59
N ALA A 500 26.42 22.32 -26.99
CA ALA A 500 26.39 23.61 -26.33
C ALA A 500 25.06 24.33 -26.62
N ALA A 501 24.58 25.19 -25.72
CA ALA A 501 23.27 25.84 -25.87
C ALA A 501 23.18 26.77 -27.10
N ASP A 502 24.33 27.24 -27.61
CA ASP A 502 24.44 28.06 -28.82
C ASP A 502 24.63 27.24 -30.11
N GLU A 503 24.79 25.91 -30.00
CA GLU A 503 24.92 25.00 -31.13
C GLU A 503 23.53 24.51 -31.59
N LYS A 504 23.35 24.42 -32.91
CA LYS A 504 22.12 23.85 -33.50
C LYS A 504 22.16 22.33 -33.53
N ASP A 505 23.29 21.76 -33.93
CA ASP A 505 23.41 20.33 -34.18
C ASP A 505 23.79 19.54 -32.92
N TRP A 506 23.22 18.35 -32.78
CA TRP A 506 23.54 17.42 -31.70
C TRP A 506 24.74 16.56 -32.05
N LYS A 507 25.68 16.43 -31.11
CA LYS A 507 26.67 15.35 -31.10
C LYS A 507 26.00 14.09 -30.55
N ARG A 508 26.45 12.92 -30.99
CA ARG A 508 25.81 11.63 -30.72
C ARG A 508 26.84 10.59 -30.29
N ALA A 509 26.46 9.73 -29.35
CA ALA A 509 27.23 8.56 -28.95
C ALA A 509 26.26 7.44 -28.51
N PRO A 510 26.55 6.16 -28.79
CA PRO A 510 25.71 5.06 -28.32
C PRO A 510 25.76 4.94 -26.80
N LEU A 511 24.64 4.54 -26.18
CA LEU A 511 24.64 4.00 -24.82
C LEU A 511 24.80 2.49 -24.87
N ASN A 512 25.43 1.94 -23.84
CA ASN A 512 25.60 0.51 -23.65
C ASN A 512 24.68 0.01 -22.54
N VAL A 513 24.11 -1.18 -22.73
CA VAL A 513 23.27 -1.84 -21.72
C VAL A 513 24.12 -2.32 -20.53
N LEU A 514 23.65 -2.04 -19.32
CA LEU A 514 24.22 -2.51 -18.04
C LEU A 514 23.46 -3.70 -17.45
N GLY A 515 22.24 -3.95 -17.93
CA GLY A 515 21.31 -4.96 -17.43
C GLY A 515 20.03 -4.33 -16.88
N ASN A 516 18.93 -5.10 -16.87
CA ASN A 516 17.60 -4.65 -16.41
C ASN A 516 17.19 -3.31 -17.03
N ASP A 517 17.33 -3.20 -18.37
CA ASP A 517 16.99 -2.02 -19.17
C ASP A 517 17.72 -0.72 -18.79
N ARG A 518 18.78 -0.81 -17.98
CA ARG A 518 19.65 0.32 -17.65
C ARG A 518 20.72 0.49 -18.73
N TRP A 519 20.86 1.71 -19.21
CA TRP A 519 21.82 2.09 -20.25
C TRP A 519 22.79 3.14 -19.75
N ARG A 520 24.04 3.13 -20.25
CA ARG A 520 25.08 4.10 -19.89
C ARG A 520 25.86 4.57 -21.10
N GLY A 521 26.05 5.89 -21.19
CA GLY A 521 26.93 6.56 -22.13
C GLY A 521 27.76 7.63 -21.43
N THR A 522 28.77 8.15 -22.11
CA THR A 522 29.58 9.25 -21.57
C THR A 522 29.84 10.29 -22.65
N PHE A 523 30.01 11.54 -22.22
CA PHE A 523 30.50 12.61 -23.09
C PHE A 523 31.37 13.58 -22.30
N THR A 524 32.28 14.26 -22.98
CA THR A 524 33.17 15.24 -22.36
C THR A 524 32.92 16.62 -22.98
N PRO A 525 32.35 17.58 -22.22
CA PRO A 525 32.18 18.95 -22.72
C PRO A 525 33.53 19.65 -22.85
N THR A 526 33.73 20.33 -23.99
CA THR A 526 34.99 20.99 -24.34
C THR A 526 34.93 22.51 -24.29
N ARG A 527 33.76 23.09 -23.97
CA ARG A 527 33.52 24.53 -23.90
C ARG A 527 32.94 24.88 -22.53
N ILE A 528 33.22 26.09 -22.04
CA ILE A 528 32.59 26.64 -20.84
C ILE A 528 31.24 27.26 -21.24
N GLY A 529 30.23 27.11 -20.39
CA GLY A 529 28.87 27.64 -20.57
C GLY A 529 27.78 26.58 -20.47
N ARG A 530 26.54 27.00 -20.75
CA ARG A 530 25.36 26.12 -20.74
C ARG A 530 25.44 25.11 -21.87
N HIS A 531 25.28 23.85 -21.53
CA HIS A 531 25.14 22.70 -22.41
C HIS A 531 23.79 22.03 -22.17
N LEU A 532 23.38 21.22 -23.14
CA LEU A 532 22.20 20.38 -23.07
C LEU A 532 22.60 18.95 -23.40
N PHE A 533 22.01 17.97 -22.73
CA PHE A 533 22.08 16.58 -23.13
C PHE A 533 20.72 15.89 -23.02
N THR A 534 20.53 14.80 -23.74
CA THR A 534 19.32 13.98 -23.72
C THR A 534 19.60 12.57 -24.24
N VAL A 535 18.64 11.68 -24.08
CA VAL A 535 18.67 10.32 -24.62
C VAL A 535 17.60 10.20 -25.70
N GLU A 536 17.97 9.63 -26.84
CA GLU A 536 17.08 9.23 -27.92
C GLU A 536 17.14 7.70 -28.06
N ALA A 537 15.99 7.06 -28.23
CA ALA A 537 15.90 5.63 -28.43
C ALA A 537 14.92 5.27 -29.54
N TRP A 538 15.19 4.18 -30.24
CA TRP A 538 14.38 3.66 -31.33
C TRP A 538 14.46 2.14 -31.36
N ARG A 539 13.52 1.50 -32.07
CA ARG A 539 13.56 0.06 -32.26
C ARG A 539 14.61 -0.29 -33.31
N ASP A 540 15.59 -1.10 -32.92
CA ASP A 540 16.69 -1.52 -33.79
C ASP A 540 16.29 -2.77 -34.58
N ASP A 541 15.55 -2.54 -35.66
CA ASP A 541 15.06 -3.61 -36.55
C ASP A 541 16.23 -4.42 -37.14
N PHE A 542 17.33 -3.76 -37.51
CA PHE A 542 18.50 -4.43 -38.06
C PHE A 542 19.24 -5.25 -37.01
N GLY A 543 19.50 -4.67 -35.82
CA GLY A 543 20.12 -5.38 -34.71
C GLY A 543 19.32 -6.61 -34.30
N THR A 544 17.99 -6.50 -34.26
CA THR A 544 17.05 -7.59 -33.98
C THR A 544 17.21 -8.71 -35.00
N LEU A 545 17.16 -8.38 -36.30
CA LEU A 545 17.33 -9.35 -37.37
C LEU A 545 18.69 -10.05 -37.31
N CYS A 546 19.78 -9.31 -37.09
CA CYS A 546 21.12 -9.88 -36.93
C CYS A 546 21.22 -10.83 -35.72
N ARG A 547 20.61 -10.47 -34.58
CA ARG A 547 20.58 -11.34 -33.39
C ARG A 547 19.83 -12.63 -33.70
N ASP A 548 18.66 -12.54 -34.31
CA ASP A 548 17.80 -13.68 -34.56
C ASP A 548 18.44 -14.64 -35.57
N ILE A 549 19.05 -14.12 -36.65
CA ILE A 549 19.86 -14.91 -37.60
C ILE A 549 21.02 -15.62 -36.89
N LYS A 550 21.73 -14.91 -36.00
CA LYS A 550 22.86 -15.49 -35.27
C LYS A 550 22.42 -16.65 -34.36
N LEU A 551 21.37 -16.44 -33.57
CA LEU A 551 20.83 -17.48 -32.67
C LEU A 551 20.32 -18.70 -33.45
N LYS A 552 19.65 -18.48 -34.59
CA LYS A 552 19.19 -19.57 -35.48
C LYS A 552 20.35 -20.34 -36.08
N THR A 553 21.40 -19.64 -36.54
CA THR A 553 22.63 -20.27 -37.04
C THR A 553 23.28 -21.14 -35.97
N GLU A 554 23.43 -20.64 -34.74
CA GLU A 554 24.02 -21.36 -33.62
C GLU A 554 23.19 -22.59 -33.21
N ALA A 555 21.87 -22.53 -33.38
CA ALA A 555 20.95 -23.65 -33.18
C ALA A 555 20.91 -24.65 -34.35
N GLY A 556 21.64 -24.39 -35.45
CA GLY A 556 21.62 -25.23 -36.64
C GLY A 556 20.31 -25.18 -37.44
N ALA A 557 19.53 -24.13 -37.29
CA ALA A 557 18.30 -23.92 -38.06
C ALA A 557 18.60 -23.39 -39.47
N ASP A 558 17.69 -23.63 -40.42
CA ASP A 558 17.74 -23.01 -41.75
C ASP A 558 17.44 -21.51 -41.64
N ILE A 559 18.31 -20.68 -42.22
CA ILE A 559 18.27 -19.21 -42.18
C ILE A 559 18.07 -18.59 -43.58
N ALA A 560 17.76 -19.39 -44.59
CA ALA A 560 17.66 -18.91 -45.97
C ALA A 560 16.63 -17.77 -46.14
N LEU A 561 15.50 -17.83 -45.43
CA LEU A 561 14.47 -16.81 -45.49
C LEU A 561 14.92 -15.50 -44.82
N GLU A 562 15.55 -15.59 -43.66
CA GLU A 562 16.03 -14.44 -42.89
C GLU A 562 17.17 -13.71 -43.62
N LEU A 563 18.00 -14.43 -44.38
CA LEU A 563 18.99 -13.80 -45.26
C LEU A 563 18.33 -13.02 -46.40
N VAL A 564 17.19 -13.48 -46.93
CA VAL A 564 16.39 -12.71 -47.90
C VAL A 564 15.81 -11.46 -47.26
N GLU A 565 15.26 -11.56 -46.04
CA GLU A 565 14.77 -10.41 -45.27
C GLU A 565 15.89 -9.38 -45.02
N ALA A 566 17.08 -9.85 -44.62
CA ALA A 566 18.24 -9.00 -44.37
C ALA A 566 18.71 -8.26 -45.64
N ARG A 567 18.71 -8.95 -46.78
CA ARG A 567 19.02 -8.33 -48.08
C ARG A 567 18.00 -7.26 -48.45
N GLN A 568 16.70 -7.53 -48.28
CA GLN A 568 15.65 -6.55 -48.56
C GLN A 568 15.75 -5.33 -47.65
N TYR A 569 16.04 -5.55 -46.37
CA TYR A 569 16.26 -4.47 -45.41
C TYR A 569 17.46 -3.59 -45.81
N LEU A 570 18.63 -4.19 -46.09
CA LEU A 570 19.81 -3.45 -46.51
C LEU A 570 19.60 -2.67 -47.81
N GLU A 571 18.85 -3.22 -48.76
CA GLU A 571 18.52 -2.53 -50.02
C GLU A 571 17.62 -1.31 -49.79
N ALA A 572 16.62 -1.43 -48.90
CA ALA A 572 15.78 -0.33 -48.49
C ALA A 572 16.59 0.78 -47.79
N VAL A 573 17.48 0.40 -46.85
CA VAL A 573 18.38 1.35 -46.18
C VAL A 573 19.32 2.04 -47.18
N ARG A 574 19.88 1.29 -48.14
CA ARG A 574 20.79 1.82 -49.17
C ARG A 574 20.13 2.88 -50.04
N THR A 575 18.82 2.73 -50.33
CA THR A 575 18.06 3.70 -51.14
C THR A 575 18.00 5.08 -50.49
N HIS A 576 18.09 5.16 -49.15
CA HIS A 576 18.04 6.39 -48.38
C HIS A 576 19.41 6.81 -47.81
N ALA A 577 20.48 6.07 -48.11
CA ALA A 577 21.80 6.32 -47.57
C ALA A 577 22.52 7.50 -48.27
N VAL A 578 23.31 8.25 -47.50
CA VAL A 578 24.22 9.26 -48.04
C VAL A 578 25.39 8.55 -48.74
N ALA A 579 25.95 9.15 -49.80
CA ALA A 579 26.94 8.55 -50.70
C ALA A 579 28.18 7.93 -50.01
N CYS A 580 28.56 8.38 -48.82
CA CYS A 580 29.68 7.79 -48.07
C CYS A 580 29.37 6.41 -47.46
N ASN A 581 28.10 6.06 -47.26
CA ASN A 581 27.68 4.79 -46.63
C ASN A 581 27.30 3.71 -47.67
N THR A 582 27.12 4.08 -48.94
CA THR A 582 26.66 3.17 -50.00
C THR A 582 27.67 2.06 -50.33
N THR A 583 28.97 2.30 -50.15
CA THR A 583 30.02 1.30 -50.42
C THR A 583 29.98 0.15 -49.42
N ALA A 584 29.89 0.44 -48.12
CA ALA A 584 29.82 -0.58 -47.08
C ALA A 584 28.54 -1.44 -47.22
N LEU A 585 27.40 -0.79 -47.43
CA LEU A 585 26.13 -1.47 -47.70
C LEU A 585 26.20 -2.31 -48.99
N GLY A 586 26.83 -1.78 -50.04
CA GLY A 586 27.04 -2.48 -51.32
C GLY A 586 27.92 -3.72 -51.17
N ASN A 587 29.00 -3.64 -50.39
CA ASN A 587 29.86 -4.78 -50.10
C ASN A 587 29.10 -5.88 -49.34
N ALA A 588 28.32 -5.51 -48.31
CA ALA A 588 27.49 -6.46 -47.57
C ALA A 588 26.47 -7.13 -48.50
N LEU A 589 25.73 -6.35 -49.30
CA LEU A 589 24.78 -6.87 -50.30
C LEU A 589 25.45 -7.80 -51.32
N GLY A 590 26.69 -7.52 -51.71
CA GLY A 590 27.48 -8.37 -52.59
C GLY A 590 27.78 -9.74 -51.97
N VAL A 591 28.15 -9.78 -50.69
CA VAL A 591 28.36 -11.05 -49.96
C VAL A 591 27.04 -11.82 -49.81
N LEU A 592 25.95 -11.13 -49.49
CA LEU A 592 24.62 -11.72 -49.32
C LEU A 592 24.02 -12.26 -50.63
N ALA A 593 24.59 -11.91 -51.78
CA ALA A 593 24.19 -12.45 -53.09
C ALA A 593 24.85 -13.81 -53.41
N GLY A 594 25.84 -14.25 -52.62
CA GLY A 594 26.47 -15.55 -52.76
C GLY A 594 25.76 -16.66 -51.98
N ASP A 595 26.25 -17.89 -52.14
CA ASP A 595 25.64 -19.11 -51.58
C ASP A 595 26.26 -19.55 -50.23
N ASP A 596 27.03 -18.69 -49.55
CA ASP A 596 27.68 -18.99 -48.26
C ASP A 596 26.96 -18.30 -47.09
N PRO A 597 26.15 -19.04 -46.31
CA PRO A 597 25.46 -18.48 -45.14
C PRO A 597 26.41 -17.96 -44.07
N ALA A 598 27.56 -18.61 -43.84
CA ALA A 598 28.49 -18.20 -42.79
C ALA A 598 29.17 -16.86 -43.14
N ALA A 599 29.54 -16.68 -44.42
CA ALA A 599 30.05 -15.41 -44.91
C ALA A 599 28.98 -14.31 -44.82
N SER A 600 27.72 -14.63 -45.14
CA SER A 600 26.58 -13.69 -45.07
C SER A 600 26.31 -13.22 -43.64
N VAL A 601 26.29 -14.12 -42.66
CA VAL A 601 26.13 -13.77 -41.23
C VAL A 601 27.29 -12.90 -40.75
N THR A 602 28.52 -13.21 -41.17
CA THR A 602 29.71 -12.42 -40.83
C THR A 602 29.61 -11.00 -41.41
N ALA A 603 29.20 -10.87 -42.68
CA ALA A 603 29.02 -9.57 -43.33
C ALA A 603 27.92 -8.74 -42.66
N LEU A 604 26.78 -9.34 -42.31
CA LEU A 604 25.66 -8.67 -41.62
C LEU A 604 26.05 -8.14 -40.25
N THR A 605 26.83 -8.93 -39.50
CA THR A 605 27.20 -8.59 -38.12
C THR A 605 28.46 -7.74 -38.00
N SER A 606 29.16 -7.48 -39.10
CA SER A 606 30.39 -6.70 -39.14
C SER A 606 30.22 -5.26 -38.61
N PRO A 607 31.24 -4.69 -37.94
CA PRO A 607 31.22 -3.31 -37.49
C PRO A 607 30.94 -2.30 -38.61
N GLU A 608 31.49 -2.54 -39.81
CA GLU A 608 31.35 -1.67 -40.97
C GLU A 608 29.88 -1.63 -41.46
N THR A 609 29.23 -2.79 -41.60
CA THR A 609 27.81 -2.86 -41.99
C THR A 609 26.93 -2.22 -40.91
N ARG A 610 27.15 -2.55 -39.63
CA ARG A 610 26.38 -1.97 -38.52
C ARG A 610 26.48 -0.45 -38.48
N ALA A 611 27.68 0.11 -38.64
CA ALA A 611 27.88 1.55 -38.67
C ALA A 611 27.19 2.21 -39.87
N ALA A 612 27.28 1.60 -41.06
CA ALA A 612 26.63 2.11 -42.26
C ALA A 612 25.09 2.09 -42.16
N VAL A 613 24.51 1.04 -41.57
CA VAL A 613 23.07 0.95 -41.29
C VAL A 613 22.68 1.98 -40.23
N ALA A 614 23.38 2.06 -39.10
CA ALA A 614 23.06 3.01 -38.04
C ALA A 614 23.03 4.47 -38.52
N ALA A 615 23.91 4.83 -39.45
CA ALA A 615 24.00 6.15 -40.05
C ALA A 615 22.94 6.43 -41.14
N SER A 616 22.25 5.41 -41.66
CA SER A 616 21.36 5.52 -42.83
C SER A 616 19.92 5.05 -42.58
N GLN A 617 19.67 4.33 -41.48
CA GLN A 617 18.37 3.75 -41.17
C GLN A 617 17.35 4.81 -40.74
N GLN A 618 16.07 4.53 -41.04
CA GLN A 618 14.97 5.23 -40.41
C GLN A 618 14.78 4.71 -38.98
N ARG A 619 14.74 5.61 -38.00
CA ARG A 619 14.59 5.26 -36.57
C ARG A 619 13.12 4.97 -36.25
N ALA A 620 12.74 3.70 -36.28
CA ALA A 620 11.37 3.26 -36.01
C ALA A 620 10.95 3.58 -34.56
N PHE A 621 9.77 4.18 -34.39
CA PHE A 621 9.21 4.59 -33.10
C PHE A 621 10.13 5.48 -32.25
N ALA A 622 10.99 6.28 -32.90
CA ALA A 622 11.95 7.12 -32.19
C ALA A 622 11.28 7.98 -31.11
N ALA A 623 11.79 7.86 -29.89
CA ALA A 623 11.41 8.66 -28.74
C ALA A 623 12.64 9.41 -28.24
N GLN A 624 12.43 10.64 -27.76
CA GLN A 624 13.49 11.47 -27.21
C GLN A 624 13.03 12.09 -25.90
N HIS A 625 13.88 11.99 -24.87
CA HIS A 625 13.60 12.62 -23.59
C HIS A 625 13.76 14.15 -23.69
N SER A 626 13.11 14.90 -22.80
CA SER A 626 13.30 16.35 -22.71
C SER A 626 14.75 16.70 -22.33
N PRO A 627 15.40 17.69 -22.95
CA PRO A 627 16.80 18.00 -22.64
C PRO A 627 17.05 18.34 -21.17
N VAL A 628 18.11 17.77 -20.62
CA VAL A 628 18.65 18.10 -19.29
C VAL A 628 19.72 19.17 -19.45
N MET A 629 19.71 20.16 -18.54
CA MET A 629 20.68 21.25 -18.57
C MET A 629 21.96 20.87 -17.82
N LEU A 630 23.09 21.29 -18.37
CA LEU A 630 24.42 21.12 -17.80
C LEU A 630 25.16 22.45 -17.85
N ASP A 631 25.55 23.00 -16.70
CA ASP A 631 26.45 24.15 -16.62
C ASP A 631 27.89 23.65 -16.53
N VAL A 632 28.66 23.92 -17.58
CA VAL A 632 30.08 23.58 -17.66
C VAL A 632 30.88 24.83 -17.30
N GLU A 633 31.63 24.76 -16.20
CA GLU A 633 32.40 25.88 -15.68
C GLU A 633 33.90 25.71 -15.92
N ARG A 634 34.68 26.75 -15.66
CA ARG A 634 36.15 26.63 -15.64
C ARG A 634 36.61 25.79 -14.45
N PRO A 635 37.80 25.16 -14.50
CA PRO A 635 38.28 24.27 -13.43
C PRO A 635 38.31 24.93 -12.04
N GLN A 636 38.61 26.23 -11.96
CA GLN A 636 38.70 26.98 -10.71
C GLN A 636 37.34 27.10 -9.98
N ALA A 637 36.22 26.90 -10.67
CA ALA A 637 34.91 26.83 -10.03
C ALA A 637 34.77 25.59 -9.13
N GLU A 638 35.54 24.52 -9.41
CA GLU A 638 35.57 23.29 -8.60
C GLU A 638 36.78 23.23 -7.67
N PHE A 639 37.95 23.69 -8.14
CA PHE A 639 39.18 23.61 -7.36
C PHE A 639 40.01 24.89 -7.45
N ALA A 640 40.09 25.62 -6.34
CA ALA A 640 40.97 26.78 -6.16
C ALA A 640 41.25 26.98 -4.67
N SER A 641 42.45 27.48 -4.34
CA SER A 641 42.79 27.88 -2.96
C SER A 641 42.61 29.39 -2.78
N TRP A 642 41.82 29.80 -1.79
CA TRP A 642 41.45 31.19 -1.55
C TRP A 642 42.13 31.78 -0.32
N TYR A 643 42.66 32.99 -0.44
CA TYR A 643 43.21 33.79 0.65
C TYR A 643 42.43 35.10 0.77
N GLU A 644 41.88 35.38 1.96
CA GLU A 644 41.23 36.65 2.25
C GLU A 644 42.22 37.64 2.87
N LEU A 645 42.27 38.87 2.35
CA LEU A 645 43.01 39.95 3.01
C LEU A 645 42.26 41.28 2.94
N PHE A 646 42.59 42.17 3.87
CA PHE A 646 42.09 43.55 3.89
C PHE A 646 43.13 44.47 3.24
N PRO A 647 42.87 45.07 2.06
CA PRO A 647 43.83 45.95 1.39
C PRO A 647 44.32 47.11 2.26
N ARG A 648 43.39 47.70 3.03
CA ARG A 648 43.68 48.80 3.96
C ARG A 648 44.70 48.48 5.06
N SER A 649 44.95 47.19 5.32
CA SER A 649 45.87 46.73 6.37
C SER A 649 47.26 46.35 5.83
N GLN A 650 47.53 46.52 4.52
CA GLN A 650 48.76 46.02 3.90
C GLN A 650 49.92 47.04 3.83
N SER A 651 49.77 48.22 4.43
CA SER A 651 50.76 49.30 4.39
C SER A 651 52.10 48.98 5.10
N GLY A 652 52.12 47.96 5.96
CA GLY A 652 53.24 47.68 6.87
C GLY A 652 53.36 48.66 8.05
N ASP A 653 52.49 49.67 8.12
CA ASP A 653 52.50 50.72 9.14
C ASP A 653 51.08 50.87 9.74
N PRO A 654 50.89 50.57 11.04
CA PRO A 654 49.58 50.64 11.69
C PRO A 654 48.97 52.05 11.73
N ALA A 655 49.75 53.11 11.48
CA ALA A 655 49.27 54.48 11.40
C ALA A 655 48.88 54.91 9.96
N ARG A 656 49.17 54.09 8.94
CA ARG A 656 48.91 54.41 7.53
C ARG A 656 47.89 53.44 6.94
N HIS A 657 46.87 53.98 6.28
CA HIS A 657 45.94 53.19 5.47
C HIS A 657 46.68 52.61 4.25
N GLY A 658 46.49 51.32 3.99
CA GLY A 658 47.06 50.64 2.83
C GLY A 658 46.41 51.04 1.51
N THR A 659 47.17 50.91 0.43
CA THR A 659 46.77 51.18 -0.96
C THR A 659 46.78 49.90 -1.80
N PHE A 660 46.29 49.94 -3.03
CA PHE A 660 46.44 48.79 -3.94
C PHE A 660 47.91 48.47 -4.26
N ASP A 661 48.80 49.46 -4.33
CA ASP A 661 50.23 49.22 -4.56
C ASP A 661 50.88 48.49 -3.36
N ASP A 662 50.41 48.74 -2.13
CA ASP A 662 50.84 47.98 -0.96
C ASP A 662 50.40 46.50 -1.03
N VAL A 663 49.23 46.22 -1.63
CA VAL A 663 48.79 44.85 -1.90
C VAL A 663 49.65 44.18 -2.98
N ILE A 664 50.04 44.92 -4.02
CA ILE A 664 50.93 44.40 -5.08
C ILE A 664 52.22 43.84 -4.47
N ALA A 665 52.78 44.52 -3.47
CA ALA A 665 53.98 44.07 -2.75
C ALA A 665 53.78 42.73 -1.99
N ARG A 666 52.54 42.36 -1.64
CA ARG A 666 52.20 41.10 -0.95
C ARG A 666 51.96 39.91 -1.88
N LEU A 667 51.71 40.13 -3.17
CA LEU A 667 51.35 39.08 -4.12
C LEU A 667 52.39 37.93 -4.20
N PRO A 668 53.72 38.18 -4.20
CA PRO A 668 54.71 37.10 -4.24
C PRO A 668 54.57 36.12 -3.06
N ASP A 669 54.38 36.65 -1.85
CA ASP A 669 54.27 35.85 -0.63
C ASP A 669 52.98 35.01 -0.62
N ILE A 670 51.87 35.61 -1.05
CA ILE A 670 50.56 34.92 -1.14
C ILE A 670 50.65 33.79 -2.16
N ARG A 671 51.28 34.04 -3.31
CA ARG A 671 51.50 32.99 -4.32
C ARG A 671 52.44 31.90 -3.80
N ALA A 672 53.49 32.26 -3.06
CA ALA A 672 54.42 31.29 -2.48
C ALA A 672 53.75 30.32 -1.48
N MET A 673 52.67 30.75 -0.81
CA MET A 673 51.82 29.87 0.02
C MET A 673 50.94 28.90 -0.79
N GLY A 674 50.86 29.05 -2.11
CA GLY A 674 50.10 28.16 -3.00
C GLY A 674 48.65 28.58 -3.24
N PHE A 675 48.29 29.83 -2.96
CA PHE A 675 46.95 30.34 -3.26
C PHE A 675 46.78 30.69 -4.74
N ASP A 676 45.53 30.59 -5.21
CA ASP A 676 45.12 30.89 -6.59
C ASP A 676 44.19 32.11 -6.65
N VAL A 677 43.41 32.35 -5.59
CA VAL A 677 42.44 33.44 -5.50
C VAL A 677 42.73 34.30 -4.29
N LEU A 678 42.76 35.61 -4.51
CA LEU A 678 42.88 36.63 -3.48
C LEU A 678 41.54 37.37 -3.35
N TYR A 679 40.88 37.17 -2.22
CA TYR A 679 39.56 37.70 -1.92
C TYR A 679 39.67 38.97 -1.07
N PHE A 680 38.96 40.02 -1.49
CA PHE A 680 38.84 41.27 -0.74
C PHE A 680 37.42 41.48 -0.20
N PRO A 681 37.29 41.93 1.06
CA PRO A 681 36.10 42.65 1.52
C PRO A 681 35.79 43.86 0.59
N PRO A 682 34.60 44.48 0.71
CA PRO A 682 34.24 45.60 -0.15
C PRO A 682 35.31 46.70 -0.21
N ILE A 683 35.63 47.15 -1.43
CA ILE A 683 36.69 48.14 -1.72
C ILE A 683 36.13 49.55 -1.97
N HIS A 684 34.86 49.75 -1.64
CA HIS A 684 34.07 50.94 -1.96
C HIS A 684 34.15 52.00 -0.85
N PRO A 685 33.75 53.26 -1.10
CA PRO A 685 33.62 54.28 -0.07
C PRO A 685 32.78 53.81 1.13
N ILE A 686 33.16 54.20 2.34
CA ILE A 686 32.51 53.76 3.59
C ILE A 686 31.75 54.91 4.23
N GLY A 687 30.50 54.67 4.61
CA GLY A 687 29.63 55.65 5.27
C GLY A 687 30.21 56.21 6.57
N ARG A 688 29.79 57.43 6.91
CA ARG A 688 30.15 58.14 8.16
C ARG A 688 29.01 58.09 9.17
N THR A 689 27.76 58.13 8.70
CA THR A 689 26.57 58.05 9.54
C THR A 689 26.47 56.68 10.21
N ASN A 690 26.32 56.67 11.55
CA ASN A 690 26.28 55.47 12.39
C ASN A 690 27.49 54.53 12.24
N ARG A 691 28.62 55.03 11.72
CA ARG A 691 29.84 54.24 11.51
C ARG A 691 30.24 53.51 12.80
N LYS A 692 30.59 52.24 12.68
CA LYS A 692 31.12 51.45 13.79
C LYS A 692 32.59 51.76 14.07
N GLY A 693 32.96 51.81 15.35
CA GLY A 693 34.33 51.93 15.81
C GLY A 693 35.04 50.59 16.01
N ARG A 694 36.27 50.63 16.54
CA ARG A 694 37.03 49.42 16.91
C ARG A 694 36.21 48.49 17.82
N ASN A 695 36.43 47.18 17.69
CA ASN A 695 35.72 46.14 18.43
C ASN A 695 34.18 46.22 18.32
N ASN A 696 33.66 46.59 17.15
CA ASN A 696 32.22 46.69 16.87
C ASN A 696 31.49 47.72 17.77
N SER A 697 32.21 48.74 18.26
CA SER A 697 31.64 49.85 19.05
C SER A 697 30.64 50.67 18.22
N LEU A 698 29.57 51.15 18.86
CA LEU A 698 28.61 52.07 18.25
C LEU A 698 29.10 53.53 18.22
N THR A 699 30.18 53.82 18.93
CA THR A 699 30.78 55.16 19.00
C THR A 699 32.17 55.10 18.35
N PRO A 700 32.33 55.58 17.11
CA PRO A 700 33.61 55.58 16.42
C PRO A 700 34.52 56.72 16.92
N GLY A 701 35.82 56.46 17.01
CA GLY A 701 36.82 57.51 17.16
C GLY A 701 36.97 58.35 15.87
N PRO A 702 37.64 59.51 15.93
CA PRO A 702 37.82 60.39 14.76
C PRO A 702 38.59 59.72 13.61
N ASP A 703 39.49 58.78 13.94
CA ASP A 703 40.34 58.07 12.98
C ASP A 703 39.85 56.64 12.68
N ASP A 704 38.68 56.24 13.18
CA ASP A 704 38.16 54.89 12.93
C ASP A 704 37.67 54.73 11.49
N HIS A 705 38.22 53.72 10.80
CA HIS A 705 37.95 53.45 9.39
C HIS A 705 36.58 52.82 9.12
N GLY A 706 35.87 52.31 10.13
CA GLY A 706 34.57 51.68 9.97
C GLY A 706 34.59 50.28 9.34
N SER A 707 33.39 49.74 9.10
CA SER A 707 33.17 48.48 8.42
C SER A 707 33.20 48.67 6.89
N PRO A 708 33.98 47.89 6.12
CA PRO A 708 33.93 47.93 4.66
C PRO A 708 32.55 47.60 4.09
N TYR A 709 31.76 46.81 4.81
CA TYR A 709 30.39 46.43 4.42
C TYR A 709 29.36 47.56 4.56
N ALA A 710 29.74 48.71 5.15
CA ALA A 710 28.92 49.92 5.18
C ALA A 710 29.13 50.76 3.91
N ILE A 711 28.78 50.16 2.77
CA ILE A 711 29.08 50.67 1.42
C ILE A 711 28.31 51.95 1.13
N GLY A 712 29.01 52.98 0.68
CA GLY A 712 28.45 54.22 0.17
C GLY A 712 28.81 55.44 1.01
N SER A 713 29.21 56.51 0.34
CA SER A 713 29.31 57.86 0.89
C SER A 713 28.99 58.90 -0.19
N ASP A 714 29.25 60.17 0.10
CA ASP A 714 29.25 61.23 -0.89
C ASP A 714 30.31 61.04 -2.01
N GLU A 715 31.31 60.19 -1.79
CA GLU A 715 32.37 59.89 -2.75
C GLU A 715 31.99 58.78 -3.77
N GLY A 716 30.89 58.06 -3.56
CA GLY A 716 30.42 57.02 -4.49
C GLY A 716 29.76 55.81 -3.81
N GLY A 717 29.33 54.85 -4.64
CA GLY A 717 28.64 53.62 -4.23
C GLY A 717 29.41 52.35 -4.60
N HIS A 718 28.67 51.32 -5.01
CA HIS A 718 29.17 49.98 -5.33
C HIS A 718 30.04 49.90 -6.61
N ASP A 719 30.06 50.94 -7.42
CA ASP A 719 30.86 51.10 -8.64
C ASP A 719 32.06 52.06 -8.46
N ALA A 720 32.30 52.52 -7.22
CA ALA A 720 33.39 53.42 -6.87
C ALA A 720 34.47 52.72 -6.05
N ILE A 721 35.70 53.25 -6.12
CA ILE A 721 36.84 52.84 -5.29
C ILE A 721 36.96 53.76 -4.08
N HIS A 722 37.21 53.21 -2.89
CA HIS A 722 37.51 53.99 -1.70
C HIS A 722 38.77 54.83 -1.92
N ARG A 723 38.67 56.16 -1.74
CA ARG A 723 39.73 57.12 -2.11
C ARG A 723 41.11 56.81 -1.50
N GLN A 724 41.16 56.30 -0.27
CA GLN A 724 42.42 55.93 0.39
C GLN A 724 43.06 54.63 -0.15
N LEU A 725 42.32 53.79 -0.89
CA LEU A 725 42.88 52.63 -1.57
C LEU A 725 43.55 53.00 -2.90
N GLY A 726 43.01 54.03 -3.56
CA GLY A 726 43.51 54.56 -4.84
C GLY A 726 42.37 54.95 -5.78
N THR A 727 42.65 54.82 -7.06
CA THR A 727 41.77 55.08 -8.21
C THR A 727 41.43 53.78 -8.94
N LEU A 728 40.54 53.86 -9.92
CA LEU A 728 40.25 52.71 -10.80
C LEU A 728 41.48 52.26 -11.59
N ASP A 729 42.36 53.17 -11.99
CA ASP A 729 43.60 52.81 -12.69
C ASP A 729 44.58 52.08 -11.77
N ASP A 730 44.64 52.44 -10.48
CA ASP A 730 45.42 51.70 -9.48
C ASP A 730 44.86 50.28 -9.28
N PHE A 731 43.53 50.13 -9.32
CA PHE A 731 42.88 48.81 -9.28
C PHE A 731 43.21 47.97 -10.52
N ARG A 732 43.18 48.57 -11.73
CA ARG A 732 43.61 47.89 -12.97
C ARG A 732 45.06 47.43 -12.90
N ARG A 733 45.96 48.23 -12.31
CA ARG A 733 47.35 47.82 -12.06
C ARG A 733 47.43 46.61 -11.14
N LEU A 734 46.64 46.58 -10.06
CA LEU A 734 46.56 45.43 -9.16
C LEU A 734 46.07 44.17 -9.87
N ILE A 735 45.01 44.27 -10.68
CA ILE A 735 44.50 43.14 -11.47
C ILE A 735 45.57 42.59 -12.41
N ALA A 736 46.28 43.46 -13.12
CA ALA A 736 47.37 43.07 -14.01
C ALA A 736 48.53 42.40 -13.25
N ALA A 737 48.93 42.94 -12.10
CA ALA A 737 49.97 42.38 -11.25
C ALA A 737 49.57 41.01 -10.68
N ALA A 738 48.36 40.89 -10.15
CA ALA A 738 47.83 39.62 -9.65
C ALA A 738 47.87 38.53 -10.73
N ARG A 739 47.39 38.85 -11.94
CA ARG A 739 47.45 37.92 -13.08
C ARG A 739 48.88 37.54 -13.44
N ALA A 740 49.83 38.48 -13.43
CA ALA A 740 51.25 38.19 -13.70
C ALA A 740 51.87 37.23 -12.65
N HIS A 741 51.35 37.25 -11.42
CA HIS A 741 51.71 36.31 -10.35
C HIS A 741 50.88 35.02 -10.33
N GLY A 742 49.94 34.83 -11.28
CA GLY A 742 49.06 33.67 -11.32
C GLY A 742 47.98 33.68 -10.23
N LEU A 743 47.60 34.85 -9.74
CA LEU A 743 46.51 35.07 -8.79
C LEU A 743 45.32 35.72 -9.48
N GLU A 744 44.12 35.32 -9.08
CA GLU A 744 42.86 35.95 -9.45
C GLU A 744 42.32 36.80 -8.29
N ILE A 745 41.70 37.94 -8.59
CA ILE A 745 41.03 38.76 -7.57
C ILE A 745 39.55 38.39 -7.50
N ALA A 746 39.08 38.07 -6.30
CA ALA A 746 37.67 37.93 -5.98
C ALA A 746 37.18 39.14 -5.19
N LEU A 747 36.06 39.73 -5.60
CA LEU A 747 35.44 40.85 -4.87
C LEU A 747 34.23 40.40 -4.08
N ASP A 748 34.05 41.00 -2.91
CA ASP A 748 32.80 40.91 -2.18
C ASP A 748 31.68 41.67 -2.92
N PHE A 749 30.51 41.04 -3.02
CA PHE A 749 29.29 41.65 -3.51
C PHE A 749 28.21 41.61 -2.42
N ALA A 750 28.19 42.67 -1.60
CA ALA A 750 27.20 42.86 -0.55
C ALA A 750 26.08 43.81 -0.99
N VAL A 751 24.87 43.26 -1.16
CA VAL A 751 23.69 44.06 -1.53
C VAL A 751 23.09 44.75 -0.30
N GLN A 752 23.66 45.91 0.05
CA GLN A 752 23.25 46.77 1.16
C GLN A 752 23.89 48.16 1.03
N CYS A 753 23.41 49.14 1.78
CA CYS A 753 23.89 50.52 1.70
C CYS A 753 24.16 51.08 3.08
N SER A 754 25.16 51.94 3.23
CA SER A 754 25.23 52.86 4.35
C SER A 754 24.09 53.90 4.23
N PRO A 755 23.71 54.60 5.32
CA PRO A 755 22.77 55.71 5.23
C PRO A 755 23.22 56.86 4.32
N ASP A 756 24.52 56.93 4.00
CA ASP A 756 25.12 57.98 3.17
C ASP A 756 25.21 57.57 1.69
N HIS A 757 24.81 56.35 1.32
CA HIS A 757 24.91 55.86 -0.05
C HIS A 757 24.08 56.71 -1.03
N PRO A 758 24.59 57.07 -2.23
CA PRO A 758 23.89 57.94 -3.18
C PRO A 758 22.48 57.49 -3.56
N TRP A 759 22.24 56.17 -3.60
CA TRP A 759 20.93 55.59 -3.88
C TRP A 759 19.82 56.02 -2.93
N LEU A 760 20.10 56.34 -1.66
CA LEU A 760 19.04 56.80 -0.74
C LEU A 760 18.42 58.12 -1.21
N ARG A 761 19.20 58.96 -1.91
CA ARG A 761 18.73 60.22 -2.50
C ARG A 761 18.22 60.04 -3.92
N ALA A 762 18.93 59.26 -4.74
CA ALA A 762 18.63 59.08 -6.16
C ALA A 762 17.45 58.13 -6.41
N HIS A 763 17.28 57.12 -5.56
CA HIS A 763 16.30 56.05 -5.69
C HIS A 763 15.64 55.74 -4.33
N PRO A 764 14.92 56.70 -3.71
CA PRO A 764 14.25 56.46 -2.43
C PRO A 764 13.22 55.33 -2.52
N ASP A 765 12.66 55.10 -3.71
CA ASP A 765 11.72 54.04 -4.08
C ASP A 765 12.35 52.63 -4.15
N TRP A 766 13.66 52.48 -3.88
CA TRP A 766 14.31 51.18 -3.67
C TRP A 766 14.37 50.77 -2.20
N PHE A 767 13.94 51.63 -1.28
CA PHE A 767 14.02 51.40 0.16
C PHE A 767 12.66 51.43 0.82
N ARG A 768 12.53 50.71 1.93
CA ARG A 768 11.32 50.72 2.75
C ARG A 768 11.43 51.75 3.87
N TRP A 769 10.80 52.90 3.65
CA TRP A 769 10.70 53.98 4.63
C TRP A 769 9.62 53.69 5.66
N ARG A 770 9.90 54.05 6.91
CA ARG A 770 8.93 54.04 8.01
C ARG A 770 8.04 55.29 7.93
N PRO A 771 6.88 55.27 8.60
CA PRO A 771 5.98 56.43 8.62
C PRO A 771 6.61 57.72 9.17
N ASP A 772 7.65 57.62 9.98
CA ASP A 772 8.41 58.76 10.53
C ASP A 772 9.52 59.28 9.59
N GLY A 773 9.65 58.69 8.40
CA GLY A 773 10.68 59.05 7.41
C GLY A 773 12.05 58.40 7.65
N SER A 774 12.20 57.49 8.61
CA SER A 774 13.44 56.75 8.82
C SER A 774 13.47 55.41 8.06
N VAL A 775 14.66 54.85 7.79
CA VAL A 775 14.82 53.49 7.24
C VAL A 775 15.29 52.55 8.34
N LYS A 776 14.71 51.35 8.44
CA LYS A 776 15.17 50.34 9.41
C LYS A 776 16.57 49.84 9.03
N TYR A 777 17.49 49.86 9.99
CA TYR A 777 18.82 49.26 9.82
C TYR A 777 18.75 47.74 9.65
N ALA A 778 19.77 47.14 9.01
CA ALA A 778 19.79 45.70 8.77
C ALA A 778 20.03 44.89 10.05
N GLU A 779 19.43 43.70 10.13
CA GLU A 779 19.58 42.76 11.23
C GLU A 779 19.69 41.32 10.68
N ASN A 780 20.56 40.51 11.29
CA ASN A 780 20.57 39.06 11.12
C ASN A 780 20.59 38.44 12.53
N PRO A 781 19.42 38.25 13.17
CA PRO A 781 19.34 37.99 14.60
C PRO A 781 20.26 36.84 15.07
N PRO A 782 21.05 37.05 16.14
CA PRO A 782 21.05 38.19 17.07
C PRO A 782 21.91 39.40 16.65
N LYS A 783 22.60 39.36 15.49
CA LYS A 783 23.48 40.45 15.02
C LYS A 783 22.67 41.67 14.56
N LYS A 784 23.13 42.87 14.96
CA LYS A 784 22.58 44.17 14.54
C LYS A 784 23.62 44.99 13.78
N TYR A 785 23.19 45.62 12.69
CA TYR A 785 24.05 46.39 11.80
C TYR A 785 23.51 47.81 11.62
N GLN A 786 23.72 48.66 12.63
CA GLN A 786 23.21 50.04 12.69
C GLN A 786 23.81 50.98 11.64
N ASP A 787 24.95 50.59 11.06
CA ASP A 787 25.71 51.29 10.03
C ASP A 787 25.22 51.00 8.59
N ILE A 788 24.22 50.13 8.41
CA ILE A 788 23.68 49.77 7.10
C ILE A 788 22.15 49.67 7.06
N VAL A 789 21.60 49.86 5.87
CA VAL A 789 20.20 49.67 5.48
C VAL A 789 20.12 48.73 4.28
N ASN A 790 19.02 48.00 4.18
CA ASN A 790 18.76 47.07 3.07
C ASN A 790 17.88 47.74 2.01
N VAL A 791 18.18 47.44 0.75
CA VAL A 791 17.24 47.67 -0.37
C VAL A 791 16.06 46.69 -0.26
N ASP A 792 14.90 47.08 -0.77
CA ASP A 792 13.71 46.25 -0.89
C ASP A 792 13.52 45.84 -2.36
N PHE A 793 13.67 44.55 -2.63
CA PHE A 793 13.66 43.98 -3.98
C PHE A 793 12.29 44.03 -4.69
N TYR A 794 11.24 44.38 -3.96
CA TYR A 794 9.88 44.51 -4.48
C TYR A 794 9.23 45.86 -4.15
N ALA A 795 10.03 46.86 -3.75
CA ALA A 795 9.53 48.23 -3.71
C ALA A 795 9.17 48.73 -5.13
N GLU A 796 8.40 49.81 -5.20
CA GLU A 796 7.78 50.29 -6.44
C GLU A 796 8.79 50.48 -7.60
N GLY A 797 9.98 51.01 -7.31
CA GLY A 797 11.05 51.21 -8.30
C GLY A 797 12.02 50.05 -8.47
N ALA A 798 11.87 48.96 -7.70
CA ALA A 798 12.86 47.90 -7.63
C ALA A 798 12.88 47.03 -8.89
N ILE A 799 11.72 46.83 -9.53
CA ILE A 799 11.60 46.00 -10.74
C ILE A 799 11.17 46.88 -11.93
N PRO A 800 11.98 46.97 -13.01
CA PRO A 800 13.27 46.31 -13.19
C PRO A 800 14.47 47.10 -12.63
N GLY A 801 14.27 48.30 -12.08
CA GLY A 801 15.33 49.28 -11.78
C GLY A 801 16.49 48.75 -10.92
N LEU A 802 16.21 48.45 -9.65
CA LEU A 802 17.22 47.91 -8.72
C LEU A 802 17.86 46.61 -9.24
N TRP A 803 17.06 45.71 -9.83
CA TRP A 803 17.56 44.43 -10.33
C TRP A 803 18.59 44.62 -11.45
N ILE A 804 18.29 45.52 -12.39
CA ILE A 804 19.19 45.92 -13.48
C ILE A 804 20.45 46.58 -12.92
N ALA A 805 20.32 47.53 -11.98
CA ALA A 805 21.46 48.22 -11.40
C ALA A 805 22.44 47.25 -10.70
N LEU A 806 21.92 46.32 -9.90
CA LEU A 806 22.73 45.31 -9.20
C LEU A 806 23.48 44.38 -10.16
N ARG A 807 22.82 43.96 -11.25
CA ARG A 807 23.46 43.20 -12.32
C ARG A 807 24.56 44.02 -13.01
N ASP A 808 24.29 45.28 -13.34
CA ASP A 808 25.22 46.14 -14.08
C ASP A 808 26.48 46.43 -13.27
N ILE A 809 26.40 46.49 -11.94
CA ILE A 809 27.57 46.57 -11.04
C ILE A 809 28.47 45.33 -11.20
N VAL A 810 27.88 44.13 -11.25
CA VAL A 810 28.64 42.89 -11.45
C VAL A 810 29.31 42.88 -12.83
N LEU A 811 28.61 43.32 -13.87
CA LEU A 811 29.16 43.43 -15.23
C LEU A 811 30.28 44.48 -15.29
N PHE A 812 30.11 45.63 -14.64
CA PHE A 812 31.13 46.68 -14.57
C PHE A 812 32.45 46.13 -13.99
N TRP A 813 32.40 45.47 -12.83
CA TRP A 813 33.62 44.89 -12.25
C TRP A 813 34.17 43.71 -13.06
N ALA A 814 33.31 42.96 -13.75
CA ALA A 814 33.76 41.95 -14.70
C ALA A 814 34.51 42.57 -15.89
N ASP A 815 34.07 43.70 -16.42
CA ASP A 815 34.77 44.44 -17.47
C ASP A 815 36.12 45.00 -16.98
N GLU A 816 36.23 45.32 -15.69
CA GLU A 816 37.49 45.70 -15.01
C GLU A 816 38.42 44.51 -14.68
N GLY A 817 38.04 43.30 -15.10
CA GLY A 817 38.90 42.10 -15.04
C GLY A 817 38.64 41.18 -13.85
N VAL A 818 37.67 41.49 -12.99
CA VAL A 818 37.25 40.59 -11.90
C VAL A 818 36.54 39.38 -12.51
N ARG A 819 36.86 38.18 -12.02
CA ARG A 819 36.22 36.93 -12.52
C ARG A 819 35.51 36.11 -11.47
N THR A 820 35.57 36.54 -10.22
CA THR A 820 34.98 35.84 -9.09
C THR A 820 34.33 36.83 -8.14
N PHE A 821 33.11 36.52 -7.72
CA PHE A 821 32.35 37.31 -6.75
C PHE A 821 31.99 36.43 -5.56
N ARG A 822 32.39 36.85 -4.36
CA ARG A 822 31.86 36.32 -3.10
C ARG A 822 30.62 37.12 -2.75
N VAL A 823 29.45 36.50 -2.82
CA VAL A 823 28.18 37.17 -2.59
C VAL A 823 27.81 37.06 -1.11
N ASP A 824 27.65 38.20 -0.45
CA ASP A 824 27.33 38.29 0.97
C ASP A 824 25.86 37.95 1.26
N ASN A 825 25.65 37.02 2.20
CA ASN A 825 24.33 36.65 2.73
C ASN A 825 23.22 36.54 1.66
N PRO A 826 23.39 35.78 0.55
CA PRO A 826 22.42 35.76 -0.55
C PRO A 826 21.08 35.16 -0.14
N HIS A 827 21.03 34.37 0.94
CA HIS A 827 19.82 33.83 1.54
C HIS A 827 18.85 34.91 2.09
N THR A 828 19.34 36.14 2.29
CA THR A 828 18.49 37.26 2.72
C THR A 828 17.84 38.01 1.55
N LYS A 829 18.15 37.64 0.30
CA LYS A 829 17.69 38.28 -0.94
C LYS A 829 16.82 37.30 -1.75
N PRO A 830 15.91 37.78 -2.63
CA PRO A 830 14.98 36.89 -3.32
C PRO A 830 15.65 35.87 -4.24
N LEU A 831 15.24 34.61 -4.12
CA LEU A 831 15.71 33.52 -4.99
C LEU A 831 15.50 33.79 -6.51
N PRO A 832 14.36 34.35 -6.97
CA PRO A 832 14.18 34.64 -8.39
C PRO A 832 15.17 35.68 -8.94
N PHE A 833 15.58 36.65 -8.12
CA PHE A 833 16.58 37.64 -8.49
C PHE A 833 17.93 36.96 -8.78
N TRP A 834 18.40 36.10 -7.87
CA TRP A 834 19.66 35.37 -8.07
C TRP A 834 19.63 34.48 -9.32
N GLN A 835 18.53 33.76 -9.53
CA GLN A 835 18.37 32.91 -10.70
C GLN A 835 18.47 33.70 -12.01
N TRP A 836 17.79 34.85 -12.08
CA TRP A 836 17.82 35.72 -13.25
C TRP A 836 19.20 36.36 -13.43
N MET A 837 19.73 37.02 -12.40
CA MET A 837 20.97 37.79 -12.47
C MET A 837 22.15 36.91 -12.85
N ILE A 838 22.31 35.75 -12.20
CA ILE A 838 23.43 34.83 -12.49
C ILE A 838 23.31 34.26 -13.90
N ALA A 839 22.11 33.87 -14.34
CA ALA A 839 21.91 33.35 -15.69
C ALA A 839 22.23 34.42 -16.76
N ASP A 840 21.78 35.64 -16.54
CA ASP A 840 21.97 36.77 -17.44
C ASP A 840 23.45 37.21 -17.52
N VAL A 841 24.15 37.27 -16.38
CA VAL A 841 25.58 37.55 -16.32
C VAL A 841 26.41 36.45 -16.98
N ARG A 842 26.14 35.17 -16.67
CA ARG A 842 26.87 34.02 -17.25
C ARG A 842 26.56 33.78 -18.73
N ALA A 843 25.46 34.30 -19.25
CA ALA A 843 25.21 34.30 -20.69
C ALA A 843 26.20 35.21 -21.45
N ARG A 844 26.75 36.24 -20.80
CA ARG A 844 27.75 37.16 -21.37
C ARG A 844 29.18 36.82 -20.98
N HIS A 845 29.39 36.43 -19.72
CA HIS A 845 30.69 36.04 -19.16
C HIS A 845 30.58 34.65 -18.52
N PRO A 846 30.60 33.56 -19.31
CA PRO A 846 30.34 32.21 -18.82
C PRO A 846 31.43 31.67 -17.88
N ASP A 847 32.58 32.34 -17.80
CA ASP A 847 33.72 32.05 -16.94
C ASP A 847 33.59 32.62 -15.51
N LEU A 848 32.59 33.49 -15.25
CA LEU A 848 32.36 34.07 -13.92
C LEU A 848 31.96 33.03 -12.88
N VAL A 849 32.57 33.14 -11.70
CA VAL A 849 32.32 32.29 -10.54
C VAL A 849 31.60 33.09 -9.46
N PHE A 850 30.49 32.55 -8.94
CA PHE A 850 29.78 33.12 -7.81
C PHE A 850 29.87 32.18 -6.60
N LEU A 851 30.41 32.67 -5.49
CA LEU A 851 30.45 31.97 -4.21
C LEU A 851 29.33 32.48 -3.31
N SER A 852 28.40 31.61 -2.89
CA SER A 852 27.32 31.98 -1.97
C SER A 852 27.77 31.87 -0.52
N GLU A 853 27.87 32.99 0.21
CA GLU A 853 28.05 32.96 1.66
C GLU A 853 26.71 32.81 2.39
N ALA A 854 26.22 31.56 2.45
CA ALA A 854 24.92 31.27 3.04
C ALA A 854 25.04 30.30 4.22
N PHE A 855 25.24 30.82 5.43
CA PHE A 855 25.13 30.05 6.67
C PHE A 855 23.67 30.00 7.15
N THR A 856 22.86 29.19 6.47
CA THR A 856 21.41 29.02 6.74
C THR A 856 21.02 27.54 6.63
N ARG A 857 19.78 27.21 6.98
CA ARG A 857 18.93 26.14 6.40
C ARG A 857 19.53 25.28 5.24
N PRO A 858 19.80 23.95 5.33
CA PRO A 858 20.35 23.20 4.18
C PRO A 858 19.53 23.32 2.88
N LYS A 859 18.20 23.28 2.99
CA LYS A 859 17.30 23.42 1.83
C LYS A 859 17.51 24.74 1.08
N GLU A 860 17.82 25.81 1.79
CA GLU A 860 18.05 27.13 1.21
C GLU A 860 19.45 27.23 0.58
N MET A 861 20.48 26.70 1.25
CA MET A 861 21.83 26.57 0.70
C MET A 861 21.82 25.78 -0.63
N TYR A 862 21.15 24.63 -0.65
CA TYR A 862 21.02 23.80 -1.83
C TYR A 862 20.20 24.48 -2.92
N ARG A 863 19.15 25.22 -2.55
CA ARG A 863 18.39 25.99 -3.54
C ARG A 863 19.25 27.05 -4.21
N LEU A 864 20.05 27.82 -3.47
CA LEU A 864 20.96 28.81 -4.05
C LEU A 864 21.95 28.17 -5.03
N ALA A 865 22.57 27.05 -4.66
CA ALA A 865 23.45 26.32 -5.56
C ALA A 865 22.74 25.89 -6.86
N LYS A 866 21.50 25.38 -6.77
CA LYS A 866 20.69 25.01 -7.94
C LYS A 866 20.36 26.19 -8.86
N LEU A 867 20.25 27.41 -8.32
CA LEU A 867 19.89 28.61 -9.08
C LEU A 867 21.04 29.19 -9.91
N GLY A 868 22.28 28.77 -9.65
CA GLY A 868 23.43 29.12 -10.49
C GLY A 868 24.72 29.44 -9.75
N PHE A 869 24.70 29.55 -8.42
CA PHE A 869 25.91 29.81 -7.62
C PHE A 869 26.95 28.71 -7.83
N SER A 870 28.12 29.05 -8.34
CA SER A 870 29.20 28.12 -8.67
C SER A 870 29.70 27.31 -7.46
N GLN A 871 29.82 27.99 -6.32
CA GLN A 871 30.36 27.48 -5.07
C GLN A 871 29.50 27.93 -3.89
N SER A 872 29.58 27.20 -2.78
CA SER A 872 28.81 27.50 -1.58
C SER A 872 29.69 27.41 -0.34
N TYR A 873 29.58 28.38 0.58
CA TYR A 873 30.02 28.17 1.96
C TYR A 873 29.27 26.98 2.58
N THR A 874 29.82 26.46 3.68
CA THR A 874 29.43 25.15 4.23
C THR A 874 29.40 25.17 5.74
N TYR A 875 28.90 24.10 6.35
CA TYR A 875 29.00 23.93 7.79
C TYR A 875 30.35 23.41 8.30
N PHE A 876 31.39 23.43 7.47
CA PHE A 876 32.69 22.84 7.78
C PHE A 876 33.25 23.30 9.15
N THR A 877 33.16 24.58 9.47
CA THR A 877 33.62 25.16 10.75
C THR A 877 32.84 24.70 11.99
N TRP A 878 31.70 24.03 11.81
CA TRP A 878 30.89 23.42 12.88
C TRP A 878 30.85 21.89 12.77
N ARG A 879 31.81 21.26 12.09
CA ARG A 879 31.96 19.80 11.99
C ARG A 879 33.37 19.44 12.41
N ASN A 880 33.52 19.02 13.66
CA ASN A 880 34.82 18.93 14.33
C ASN A 880 35.13 17.50 14.78
N HIS A 881 34.10 16.74 15.11
CA HIS A 881 34.25 15.35 15.50
C HIS A 881 34.25 14.44 14.27
N LYS A 882 34.87 13.26 14.41
CA LYS A 882 34.97 12.26 13.34
C LYS A 882 33.61 11.94 12.70
N GLN A 883 32.59 11.72 13.52
CA GLN A 883 31.24 11.39 13.05
C GLN A 883 30.63 12.53 12.24
N GLU A 884 30.68 13.76 12.76
CA GLU A 884 30.18 14.96 12.10
C GLU A 884 30.80 15.18 10.72
N LEU A 885 32.13 15.02 10.63
CA LEU A 885 32.86 15.12 9.36
C LEU A 885 32.50 14.00 8.39
N THR A 886 32.33 12.78 8.89
CA THR A 886 31.99 11.60 8.08
C THR A 886 30.59 11.75 7.49
N GLU A 887 29.60 12.10 8.32
CA GLU A 887 28.21 12.31 7.89
C GLU A 887 28.13 13.44 6.86
N TYR A 888 28.77 14.58 7.14
CA TYR A 888 28.71 15.74 6.26
C TYR A 888 29.42 15.51 4.92
N LEU A 889 30.61 14.89 4.90
CA LEU A 889 31.27 14.56 3.63
C LEU A 889 30.55 13.45 2.87
N THR A 890 29.91 12.50 3.55
CA THR A 890 29.06 11.49 2.89
C THR A 890 27.90 12.18 2.19
N GLU A 891 27.16 13.06 2.88
CA GLU A 891 26.07 13.85 2.27
C GLU A 891 26.54 14.58 1.01
N LEU A 892 27.66 15.30 1.08
CA LEU A 892 28.16 16.12 -0.03
C LEU A 892 28.69 15.33 -1.23
N THR A 893 29.16 14.09 -1.04
CA THR A 893 29.92 13.36 -2.08
C THR A 893 29.21 12.11 -2.63
N THR A 894 28.30 11.51 -1.88
CA THR A 894 27.63 10.25 -2.28
C THR A 894 26.17 10.42 -2.67
N THR A 895 25.55 11.56 -2.34
CA THR A 895 24.16 11.87 -2.72
C THR A 895 24.11 12.78 -3.95
N ASP A 896 22.89 13.05 -4.44
CA ASP A 896 22.65 13.96 -5.57
C ASP A 896 23.14 15.40 -5.35
N VAL A 897 23.47 15.77 -4.10
CA VAL A 897 24.04 17.07 -3.75
C VAL A 897 25.30 17.37 -4.58
N ARG A 898 26.13 16.35 -4.86
CA ARG A 898 27.35 16.50 -5.66
C ARG A 898 27.11 17.00 -7.09
N GLU A 899 25.90 16.80 -7.62
CA GLU A 899 25.57 17.15 -9.00
C GLU A 899 25.36 18.66 -9.19
N PHE A 900 25.16 19.42 -8.11
CA PHE A 900 24.89 20.86 -8.20
C PHE A 900 25.54 21.70 -7.10
N PHE A 901 26.02 21.12 -6.00
CA PHE A 901 26.59 21.85 -4.87
C PHE A 901 28.10 21.63 -4.79
N ARG A 902 28.89 22.70 -4.96
CA ARG A 902 30.35 22.65 -4.77
C ARG A 902 30.72 23.28 -3.43
N PRO A 903 31.14 22.49 -2.43
CA PRO A 903 31.46 23.00 -1.11
C PRO A 903 32.76 23.82 -1.14
N HIS A 904 32.75 25.00 -0.51
CA HIS A 904 33.92 25.82 -0.25
C HIS A 904 34.24 25.80 1.24
N PHE A 905 35.41 25.24 1.59
CA PHE A 905 35.85 25.07 2.99
C PHE A 905 36.80 26.19 3.39
N PHE A 906 36.26 27.31 3.86
CA PHE A 906 37.04 28.29 4.61
C PHE A 906 37.40 27.74 5.99
N VAL A 907 38.67 27.79 6.37
CA VAL A 907 39.15 27.32 7.69
C VAL A 907 38.79 28.31 8.80
N ASN A 908 38.70 29.59 8.47
CA ASN A 908 38.19 30.68 9.30
C ASN A 908 37.62 31.78 8.39
N THR A 909 36.92 32.74 8.97
CA THR A 909 36.47 33.97 8.28
C THR A 909 36.57 35.15 9.27
N PRO A 910 36.47 36.41 8.83
CA PRO A 910 36.42 37.55 9.76
C PRO A 910 35.31 37.44 10.82
N ASP A 911 34.23 36.72 10.53
CA ASP A 911 33.09 36.49 11.43
C ASP A 911 33.19 35.19 12.24
N ILE A 912 34.07 34.26 11.85
CA ILE A 912 34.16 32.91 12.41
C ILE A 912 35.63 32.62 12.74
N ASN A 913 35.95 32.66 14.03
CA ASN A 913 37.21 32.17 14.57
C ASN A 913 36.94 30.86 15.34
N PRO A 914 37.16 29.68 14.73
CA PRO A 914 36.91 28.41 15.41
C PRO A 914 37.80 28.23 16.64
N TYR A 915 37.32 27.48 17.65
CA TYR A 915 37.94 27.36 18.97
C TYR A 915 39.12 26.35 19.04
N PHE A 916 39.45 25.67 17.94
CA PHE A 916 40.31 24.46 17.98
C PHE A 916 41.71 24.70 18.54
#